data_AF-A0A2V1B829-F1
#
_entry.id   AF-A0A2V1B829-F1
#
_cell.length_a   1.000
_cell.length_b   1.000
_cell.length_c   1.000
_cell.angle_alpha   90.00
_cell.angle_beta   90.00
_cell.angle_gamma   90.00
#
_symmetry.space_group_name_H-M   'P 1'
#
loop_
_entity.id
_entity.type
_entity.pdbx_description
1 polymer ?
#
loop_
_entity_poly.entity_id
_entity_poly.type
_entity_poly.pdbx_seq_one_letter_code
_entity_poly.pdbx_strand_id
1 'polypeptide(L)'
;MADLVQGSFDRFQRIDTAHVLDDSPSERDVDMVDVGQATEESPGHLIVAFDFGTTFSSVAYARVVEGVSRDALGITNVKCITRYPDDRPPPGFTFAWEPREDVPTELWYNIPPSWKQRRTGRQTLQSSDEEAMNEDPNLSDASSDFSCSRPEDEVDVETEQVNTGEDLGRSAPLFWGFGVQKQLKNIDIPKDGTRRLTRFKLMLDETSTATKDIRAELSVTLKNLKRAKIIKQDTDVITDYLAQLFQHTKNELLRLDEYSDYTPVEFVLCVPAVWPSKACRVMQAAMSTAAGRCGFGNLVNGSLDNLFIISEPEAAAACVLAEDNDDIHENEIVLILDAGGGTVDAVTYKVTNSYPLRLSAEVVSPGTQLCGASYINERFEKLLLKRLKHENYLVKNGKSIKSIVEGKVIEFENGEKRLIDIADEYFEPVPVYIDDLKANSKKRFSQNRLRITKREMAWVFQGSLDGTANLLIEQLEMVKAKGFPVQKVILIGGFGQSPALRTHLRNVLATERNLLDQEIHLLTSRAASTVVARGAIVRAFNKNHGPLRTTSCSYGFLRSEPYEPDEFAAHRNTRCTIDKADGEKYIDGTINWLIQKGEDLPHNKEFSIIVKHTFGINARSFECKEVLYVSDFNHESHYRKAHAMNKGAELAGSITADMTFLRNEGHILPVPPSEFSTYFGPKAQNHWAVTFELVMIIDGRDLRYEARWPPPNSPEARVHSQRVPGSGQACIAAAFKPGTA
;
A
#
# COMPACT_ATOMS: atom_id res chain seq x y z
N MET A 1 -20.09 -66.13 -10.13
CA MET A 1 -18.90 -66.19 -9.27
C MET A 1 -17.74 -65.53 -10.00
N ALA A 2 -17.53 -64.25 -9.72
CA ALA A 2 -16.28 -63.51 -9.85
C ALA A 2 -16.62 -62.07 -9.39
N ASP A 3 -16.61 -61.88 -8.07
CA ASP A 3 -16.80 -60.60 -7.37
C ASP A 3 -15.62 -59.66 -7.67
N LEU A 4 -15.83 -58.40 -8.06
CA LEU A 4 -16.13 -57.22 -7.24
C LEU A 4 -15.09 -56.96 -6.12
N VAL A 5 -13.98 -56.31 -6.48
CA VAL A 5 -13.22 -55.42 -5.58
C VAL A 5 -12.74 -54.22 -6.41
N GLN A 6 -13.34 -53.06 -6.17
CA GLN A 6 -12.96 -51.78 -6.74
C GLN A 6 -12.50 -50.92 -5.55
N GLY A 7 -11.19 -50.89 -5.29
CA GLY A 7 -10.58 -50.00 -4.29
C GLY A 7 -10.54 -48.59 -4.85
N SER A 8 -11.55 -47.78 -4.50
CA SER A 8 -11.63 -46.36 -4.83
C SER A 8 -10.79 -45.58 -3.83
N PHE A 9 -9.63 -45.08 -4.24
CA PHE A 9 -9.08 -43.87 -3.63
C PHE A 9 -9.91 -42.70 -4.12
N ASP A 10 -10.53 -41.95 -3.19
CA ASP A 10 -11.33 -40.78 -3.51
C ASP A 10 -10.46 -39.73 -4.21
N ARG A 11 -10.81 -39.48 -5.48
CA ARG A 11 -10.07 -38.68 -6.45
C ARG A 11 -10.05 -37.21 -6.03
N PHE A 12 -8.94 -36.52 -6.28
CA PHE A 12 -8.88 -35.06 -6.29
C PHE A 12 -9.66 -34.52 -7.50
N GLN A 13 -10.98 -34.63 -7.48
CA GLN A 13 -11.84 -34.00 -8.49
C GLN A 13 -12.08 -32.55 -8.09
N ARG A 14 -11.69 -31.64 -8.97
CA ARG A 14 -12.23 -30.27 -8.99
C ARG A 14 -13.73 -30.39 -9.27
N ILE A 15 -14.55 -30.04 -8.30
CA ILE A 15 -16.00 -29.95 -8.48
C ILE A 15 -16.31 -28.50 -8.82
N ASP A 16 -16.45 -28.19 -10.11
CA ASP A 16 -17.03 -26.90 -10.53
C ASP A 16 -18.56 -26.97 -10.31
N THR A 17 -19.04 -26.53 -9.14
CA THR A 17 -20.48 -26.30 -8.95
C THR A 17 -20.86 -24.98 -9.60
N ALA A 18 -21.16 -25.01 -10.90
CA ALA A 18 -21.68 -23.87 -11.64
C ALA A 18 -23.16 -23.59 -11.27
N HIS A 19 -23.38 -22.89 -10.15
CA HIS A 19 -24.61 -22.14 -9.94
C HIS A 19 -24.30 -20.66 -10.14
N VAL A 20 -24.47 -20.18 -11.38
CA VAL A 20 -24.46 -18.75 -11.69
C VAL A 20 -25.79 -18.19 -11.24
N LEU A 21 -25.81 -17.56 -10.07
CA LEU A 21 -26.88 -16.64 -9.70
C LEU A 21 -26.61 -15.29 -10.38
N ASP A 22 -27.69 -14.66 -10.83
CA ASP A 22 -27.72 -13.35 -11.50
C ASP A 22 -26.80 -12.34 -10.78
N ASP A 23 -26.07 -11.51 -11.55
CA ASP A 23 -25.03 -10.56 -11.11
C ASP A 23 -25.65 -9.34 -10.39
N SER A 24 -26.51 -9.66 -9.42
CA SER A 24 -27.16 -8.75 -8.49
C SER A 24 -26.10 -8.28 -7.51
N PRO A 25 -25.99 -6.97 -7.22
CA PRO A 25 -25.05 -6.51 -6.21
C PRO A 25 -25.38 -7.22 -4.88
N SER A 26 -24.36 -7.73 -4.21
CA SER A 26 -24.55 -8.54 -3.00
C SER A 26 -25.23 -7.72 -1.92
N GLU A 27 -26.01 -8.37 -1.05
CA GLU A 27 -26.54 -7.69 0.13
C GLU A 27 -25.43 -7.00 0.91
N ARG A 28 -24.16 -7.46 0.92
CA ARG A 28 -23.05 -6.72 1.60
C ARG A 28 -22.40 -5.59 0.79
N ASP A 29 -22.53 -5.59 -0.53
CA ASP A 29 -22.04 -4.51 -1.40
C ASP A 29 -23.08 -3.40 -1.58
N VAL A 30 -24.37 -3.70 -1.34
CA VAL A 30 -25.48 -2.74 -1.26
C VAL A 30 -25.79 -2.34 0.20
N ASP A 31 -25.72 -3.29 1.14
CA ASP A 31 -26.18 -3.16 2.52
C ASP A 31 -25.22 -3.83 3.55
N MET A 32 -24.48 -3.03 4.28
CA MET A 32 -24.07 -3.44 5.63
C MET A 32 -25.27 -3.42 6.59
N VAL A 33 -26.34 -4.21 6.37
CA VAL A 33 -27.34 -4.52 7.41
C VAL A 33 -28.11 -5.83 7.13
N ASP A 34 -28.36 -6.57 8.22
CA ASP A 34 -29.61 -7.30 8.51
C ASP A 34 -29.53 -8.83 8.69
N VAL A 35 -29.13 -9.26 9.90
CA VAL A 35 -29.62 -10.51 10.50
C VAL A 35 -30.00 -10.25 11.97
N GLY A 36 -31.27 -9.92 12.20
CA GLY A 36 -32.01 -10.44 13.37
C GLY A 36 -32.25 -9.53 14.57
N GLN A 37 -33.55 -9.25 14.76
CA GLN A 37 -34.26 -8.76 15.96
C GLN A 37 -34.06 -7.29 16.36
N ALA A 38 -35.09 -6.52 16.04
CA ALA A 38 -35.34 -5.17 16.52
C ALA A 38 -35.35 -5.08 18.05
N THR A 39 -34.27 -4.54 18.63
CA THR A 39 -34.27 -3.79 19.89
C THR A 39 -33.01 -2.89 19.95
N GLU A 40 -33.24 -1.60 20.20
CA GLU A 40 -32.28 -0.48 20.38
C GLU A 40 -31.67 0.12 19.09
N GLU A 41 -31.71 1.46 18.99
CA GLU A 41 -31.25 2.27 17.84
C GLU A 41 -29.86 1.83 17.38
N SER A 42 -29.76 1.24 16.19
CA SER A 42 -28.46 0.83 15.65
C SER A 42 -27.70 2.10 15.22
N PRO A 43 -26.45 2.30 15.68
CA PRO A 43 -25.68 3.46 15.29
C PRO A 43 -25.19 3.25 13.84
N GLY A 44 -25.62 4.10 12.91
CA GLY A 44 -25.18 4.06 11.50
C GLY A 44 -23.65 3.93 11.33
N HIS A 45 -23.19 3.47 10.16
CA HIS A 45 -21.78 3.13 9.93
C HIS A 45 -20.94 4.33 9.44
N LEU A 46 -19.63 4.20 9.58
CA LEU A 46 -18.65 5.17 9.05
C LEU A 46 -17.98 4.64 7.79
N ILE A 47 -17.75 5.53 6.82
CA ILE A 47 -16.83 5.31 5.72
C ILE A 47 -15.61 6.20 5.95
N VAL A 48 -14.41 5.64 5.92
CA VAL A 48 -13.15 6.37 6.17
C VAL A 48 -12.15 6.10 5.05
N ALA A 49 -11.76 7.14 4.33
CA ALA A 49 -10.86 7.08 3.21
C ALA A 49 -9.47 7.61 3.56
N PHE A 50 -8.45 6.84 3.21
CA PHE A 50 -7.04 7.17 3.43
C PHE A 50 -6.35 7.44 2.09
N ASP A 51 -5.82 8.65 1.96
CA ASP A 51 -4.88 9.03 0.91
C ASP A 51 -3.47 9.10 1.49
N PHE A 52 -2.66 8.08 1.23
CA PHE A 52 -1.26 8.03 1.61
C PHE A 52 -0.41 8.66 0.52
N GLY A 53 -0.20 9.98 0.55
CA GLY A 53 0.56 10.68 -0.48
C GLY A 53 2.08 10.71 -0.23
N THR A 54 2.85 11.03 -1.27
CA THR A 54 4.33 11.05 -1.23
C THR A 54 4.90 12.13 -0.30
N THR A 55 4.22 13.27 -0.18
CA THR A 55 4.68 14.42 0.63
C THR A 55 3.72 14.74 1.76
N PHE A 56 2.41 14.67 1.51
CA PHE A 56 1.37 14.83 2.51
C PHE A 56 0.37 13.68 2.35
N SER A 57 -0.21 13.24 3.46
CA SER A 57 -1.32 12.30 3.49
C SER A 57 -2.57 13.02 4.01
N SER A 58 -3.74 12.51 3.67
CA SER A 58 -5.03 13.04 4.13
C SER A 58 -6.01 11.92 4.45
N VAL A 59 -6.98 12.23 5.32
CA VAL A 59 -8.05 11.29 5.69
C VAL A 59 -9.38 12.02 5.63
N ALA A 60 -10.34 11.44 4.93
CA ALA A 60 -11.71 11.92 4.87
C ALA A 60 -12.67 10.86 5.42
N TYR A 61 -13.82 11.29 5.91
CA TYR A 61 -14.84 10.39 6.40
C TYR A 61 -16.25 10.93 6.14
N ALA A 62 -17.21 10.03 6.15
CA ALA A 62 -18.62 10.35 6.20
C ALA A 62 -19.37 9.34 7.07
N ARG A 63 -20.40 9.83 7.77
CA ARG A 63 -21.31 9.00 8.54
C ARG A 63 -22.54 8.69 7.70
N VAL A 64 -22.86 7.42 7.57
CA VAL A 64 -24.05 6.93 6.89
C VAL A 64 -25.07 6.57 7.96
N VAL A 65 -26.16 7.33 8.03
CA VAL A 65 -27.24 7.12 9.00
C VAL A 65 -28.17 6.03 8.47
N GLU A 66 -28.63 5.16 9.37
CA GLU A 66 -29.57 4.08 9.03
C GLU A 66 -30.86 4.63 8.40
N GLY A 67 -31.36 3.96 7.36
CA GLY A 67 -32.56 4.37 6.62
C GLY A 67 -32.36 5.50 5.60
N VAL A 68 -31.17 6.11 5.53
CA VAL A 68 -30.81 7.06 4.45
C VAL A 68 -30.11 6.30 3.34
N SER A 69 -30.68 6.34 2.12
CA SER A 69 -30.00 5.77 0.95
C SER A 69 -28.64 6.44 0.75
N ARG A 70 -27.60 5.62 0.51
CA ARG A 70 -26.26 6.12 0.19
C ARG A 70 -26.26 7.05 -1.03
N ASP A 71 -27.19 6.86 -1.98
CA ASP A 71 -27.35 7.72 -3.15
C ASP A 71 -27.81 9.15 -2.82
N ALA A 72 -28.37 9.37 -1.62
CA ALA A 72 -28.73 10.70 -1.14
C ALA A 72 -27.55 11.47 -0.53
N LEU A 73 -26.41 10.80 -0.31
CA LEU A 73 -25.20 11.40 0.23
C LEU A 73 -24.34 11.99 -0.89
N GLY A 74 -23.77 13.16 -0.64
CA GLY A 74 -22.91 13.86 -1.58
C GLY A 74 -21.67 14.45 -0.92
N ILE A 75 -20.93 15.25 -1.69
CA ILE A 75 -19.67 15.87 -1.24
C ILE A 75 -19.84 16.77 0.00
N THR A 76 -21.05 17.28 0.25
CA THR A 76 -21.40 18.10 1.42
C THR A 76 -21.45 17.29 2.73
N ASN A 77 -21.62 15.97 2.65
CA ASN A 77 -21.59 15.06 3.80
C ASN A 77 -20.16 14.64 4.16
N VAL A 78 -19.17 14.93 3.30
CA VAL A 78 -17.79 14.48 3.47
C VAL A 78 -17.01 15.48 4.33
N LYS A 79 -16.41 14.98 5.40
CA LYS A 79 -15.57 15.73 6.34
C LYS A 79 -14.13 15.24 6.26
N CYS A 80 -13.18 16.08 6.68
CA CYS A 80 -11.76 15.73 6.77
C CYS A 80 -11.30 15.60 8.22
N ILE A 81 -10.31 14.74 8.45
CA ILE A 81 -9.57 14.71 9.71
C ILE A 81 -8.60 15.89 9.76
N THR A 82 -8.59 16.60 10.88
CA THR A 82 -7.79 17.82 11.09
C THR A 82 -7.05 17.76 12.44
N ARG A 83 -6.46 18.88 12.86
CA ARG A 83 -5.77 19.05 14.16
C ARG A 83 -4.66 18.01 14.40
N TYR A 84 -3.89 17.72 13.36
CA TYR A 84 -2.74 16.84 13.49
C TYR A 84 -1.77 17.36 14.56
N PRO A 85 -1.13 16.47 15.34
CA PRO A 85 -0.22 16.88 16.40
C PRO A 85 0.91 17.76 15.86
N ASP A 86 1.24 18.81 16.60
CA ASP A 86 2.26 19.81 16.24
C ASP A 86 2.00 20.63 14.97
N ASP A 87 0.80 20.55 14.39
CA ASP A 87 0.33 21.53 13.41
C ASP A 87 0.17 22.90 14.10
N ARG A 88 0.89 23.91 13.60
CA ARG A 88 0.93 25.24 14.21
C ARG A 88 0.86 26.31 13.13
N PRO A 89 0.23 27.45 13.44
CA PRO A 89 0.25 28.59 12.53
C PRO A 89 1.68 28.99 12.18
N PRO A 90 1.96 29.31 10.91
CA PRO A 90 3.21 29.93 10.51
C PRO A 90 3.45 31.23 11.30
N PRO A 91 4.73 31.61 11.58
CA PRO A 91 5.03 32.87 12.24
C PRO A 91 4.40 34.06 11.50
N GLY A 92 3.60 34.87 12.21
CA GLY A 92 2.91 36.04 11.64
C GLY A 92 1.44 35.83 11.27
N PHE A 93 0.89 34.61 11.38
CA PHE A 93 -0.51 34.30 11.03
C PHE A 93 -1.27 33.74 12.24
N THR A 94 -1.88 34.59 13.09
CA THR A 94 -2.55 34.12 14.32
C THR A 94 -4.07 34.22 14.34
N PHE A 95 -4.69 35.05 13.49
CA PHE A 95 -6.13 35.38 13.60
C PHE A 95 -7.04 34.74 12.55
N ALA A 96 -6.49 34.05 11.55
CA ALA A 96 -7.26 33.41 10.46
C ALA A 96 -6.66 32.06 10.02
N TRP A 97 -5.90 31.40 10.89
CA TRP A 97 -5.27 30.13 10.57
C TRP A 97 -6.23 28.97 10.85
N GLU A 98 -6.68 28.32 9.78
CA GLU A 98 -7.44 27.08 9.88
C GLU A 98 -6.48 25.89 10.03
N PRO A 99 -6.78 24.91 10.90
CA PRO A 99 -5.98 23.69 11.01
C PRO A 99 -5.88 22.99 9.67
N ARG A 100 -4.73 22.39 9.40
CA ARG A 100 -4.54 21.66 8.15
C ARG A 100 -5.38 20.38 8.14
N GLU A 101 -5.93 20.09 6.96
CA GLU A 101 -6.63 18.83 6.67
C GLU A 101 -5.69 17.74 6.14
N ASP A 102 -4.43 18.09 5.88
CA ASP A 102 -3.39 17.20 5.42
C ASP A 102 -2.17 17.23 6.37
N VAL A 103 -1.45 16.11 6.44
CA VAL A 103 -0.32 15.92 7.35
C VAL A 103 0.92 15.46 6.60
N PRO A 104 2.13 15.94 6.91
CA PRO A 104 3.34 15.51 6.23
C PRO A 104 3.53 13.98 6.28
N THR A 105 3.91 13.38 5.16
CA THR A 105 4.29 11.96 5.07
C THR A 105 5.74 11.78 5.50
N GLU A 106 5.99 11.99 6.79
CA GLU A 106 7.33 12.03 7.37
C GLU A 106 7.41 11.17 8.63
N LEU A 107 8.55 10.49 8.80
CA LEU A 107 8.90 9.75 10.01
C LEU A 107 10.30 10.09 10.49
N TRP A 108 10.51 10.01 11.80
CA TRP A 108 11.82 10.05 12.41
C TRP A 108 11.86 9.12 13.63
N TYR A 109 12.64 8.04 13.51
CA TYR A 109 12.98 7.15 14.62
C TYR A 109 14.06 7.77 15.51
N ASN A 110 13.76 7.99 16.78
CA ASN A 110 14.72 8.52 17.75
C ASN A 110 15.70 7.40 18.19
N ILE A 111 16.80 7.25 17.44
CA ILE A 111 17.83 6.24 17.72
C ILE A 111 18.86 6.83 18.69
N PRO A 112 19.13 6.21 19.84
CA PRO A 112 20.25 6.60 20.70
C PRO A 112 21.57 6.51 19.91
N PRO A 113 22.51 7.48 20.07
CA PRO A 113 23.81 7.41 19.42
C PRO A 113 24.53 6.09 19.76
N SER A 114 25.02 5.39 18.74
CA SER A 114 25.67 4.09 18.92
C SER A 114 26.88 4.15 19.87
N TRP A 115 27.09 3.10 20.69
CA TRP A 115 28.18 3.00 21.67
C TRP A 115 29.60 3.19 21.09
N LYS A 116 29.78 3.13 19.76
CA LYS A 116 31.09 3.34 19.10
C LYS A 116 31.53 4.82 19.04
N GLN A 117 30.62 5.79 19.18
CA GLN A 117 30.99 7.22 19.18
C GLN A 117 31.47 7.75 20.54
N ARG A 118 31.28 7.00 21.64
CA ARG A 118 31.76 7.41 22.98
C ARG A 118 33.28 7.31 23.15
N ARG A 119 34.01 6.64 22.24
CA ARG A 119 35.46 6.43 22.37
C ARG A 119 36.33 7.48 21.68
N THR A 120 35.79 8.36 20.85
CA THR A 120 36.58 9.44 20.22
C THR A 120 36.58 10.74 21.02
N GLY A 121 35.91 10.77 22.18
CA GLY A 121 35.82 11.93 23.07
C GLY A 121 36.79 11.90 24.26
N ARG A 122 38.02 11.39 24.11
CA ARG A 122 39.05 11.52 25.16
C ARG A 122 40.38 11.98 24.56
N GLN A 123 40.56 13.30 24.61
CA GLN A 123 41.81 14.07 24.66
C GLN A 123 43.09 13.39 24.14
N THR A 124 43.65 13.94 23.08
CA THR A 124 45.07 14.34 23.06
C THR A 124 45.20 15.71 22.41
N LEU A 125 45.47 16.69 23.25
CA LEU A 125 46.18 17.91 22.88
C LEU A 125 47.58 17.50 22.41
N GLN A 126 47.94 17.81 21.17
CA GLN A 126 49.29 18.28 20.85
C GLN A 126 49.33 18.89 19.44
N SER A 127 50.15 19.92 19.36
CA SER A 127 50.37 20.90 18.31
C SER A 127 51.26 20.40 17.16
N SER A 128 51.40 21.30 16.18
CA SER A 128 52.52 21.53 15.25
C SER A 128 52.67 20.66 14.00
N ASP A 129 52.51 21.37 12.87
CA ASP A 129 53.44 21.54 11.74
C ASP A 129 53.58 20.47 10.63
N GLU A 130 53.24 20.98 9.43
CA GLU A 130 53.91 20.92 8.11
C GLU A 130 54.33 19.62 7.40
N GLU A 131 54.35 19.77 6.06
CA GLU A 131 55.01 18.97 5.02
C GLU A 131 54.37 17.63 4.61
N ALA A 132 54.43 17.15 3.37
CA ALA A 132 54.66 17.67 2.03
C ALA A 132 54.36 16.51 1.05
N MET A 133 54.05 16.86 -0.20
CA MET A 133 54.26 16.13 -1.46
C MET A 133 54.72 14.65 -1.38
N ASN A 134 54.05 13.76 -2.12
CA ASN A 134 54.71 13.13 -3.28
C ASN A 134 53.75 12.38 -4.21
N GLU A 135 54.20 12.43 -5.47
CA GLU A 135 53.60 12.06 -6.73
C GLU A 135 53.68 10.55 -7.02
N ASP A 136 52.55 10.01 -7.51
CA ASP A 136 52.43 9.31 -8.81
C ASP A 136 53.06 7.89 -8.97
N PRO A 137 52.90 7.19 -10.11
CA PRO A 137 51.88 6.13 -10.28
C PRO A 137 52.46 4.81 -10.86
N ASN A 138 51.63 3.77 -11.01
CA ASN A 138 51.63 2.77 -12.11
C ASN A 138 50.71 1.60 -11.71
N LEU A 139 49.61 1.33 -12.42
CA LEU A 139 49.47 0.59 -13.70
C LEU A 139 49.69 -0.93 -13.60
N SER A 140 48.62 -1.60 -14.04
CA SER A 140 48.54 -2.82 -14.86
C SER A 140 48.29 -4.19 -14.21
N ASP A 141 47.18 -4.75 -14.70
CA ASP A 141 46.97 -6.11 -15.22
C ASP A 141 46.79 -7.31 -14.29
N ALA A 142 45.52 -7.73 -14.25
CA ALA A 142 44.99 -8.93 -14.91
C ALA A 142 45.65 -10.31 -14.70
N SER A 143 44.77 -11.20 -14.21
CA SER A 143 44.65 -12.63 -14.52
C SER A 143 45.68 -13.60 -13.94
N SER A 144 45.20 -14.61 -13.22
CA SER A 144 45.23 -16.01 -13.68
C SER A 144 44.73 -16.97 -12.60
N ASP A 145 44.22 -18.09 -13.10
CA ASP A 145 43.47 -19.18 -12.48
C ASP A 145 44.24 -19.98 -11.42
N PHE A 146 43.51 -20.64 -10.49
CA PHE A 146 43.34 -22.10 -10.46
C PHE A 146 42.72 -22.62 -9.14
N SER A 147 41.87 -23.64 -9.31
CA SER A 147 41.77 -24.85 -8.46
C SER A 147 41.05 -24.82 -7.10
N CYS A 148 39.76 -25.15 -7.17
CA CYS A 148 39.04 -26.25 -6.48
C CYS A 148 39.57 -26.80 -5.14
N SER A 149 38.72 -26.79 -4.11
CA SER A 149 38.47 -27.92 -3.19
C SER A 149 37.18 -27.68 -2.37
N ARG A 150 36.21 -28.60 -2.50
CA ARG A 150 35.07 -28.83 -1.58
C ARG A 150 35.59 -29.39 -0.24
N PRO A 151 34.92 -29.16 0.91
CA PRO A 151 33.81 -30.02 1.40
C PRO A 151 32.72 -29.17 2.10
N GLU A 152 31.58 -29.61 2.62
CA GLU A 152 30.73 -30.80 2.64
C GLU A 152 29.36 -30.25 3.09
N ASP A 153 28.30 -30.92 2.67
CA ASP A 153 26.91 -30.48 2.83
C ASP A 153 26.41 -30.66 4.28
N GLU A 154 25.96 -29.58 4.95
CA GLU A 154 25.01 -29.65 6.06
C GLU A 154 23.69 -29.04 5.62
N VAL A 155 22.64 -29.86 5.67
CA VAL A 155 21.27 -29.53 5.28
C VAL A 155 20.56 -28.94 6.51
N ASP A 156 20.49 -27.61 6.59
CA ASP A 156 19.65 -26.94 7.56
C ASP A 156 18.19 -26.95 7.11
N VAL A 157 17.37 -27.70 7.87
CA VAL A 157 15.91 -27.70 7.79
C VAL A 157 15.42 -26.45 8.52
N GLU A 158 15.25 -25.34 7.79
CA GLU A 158 14.55 -24.17 8.31
C GLU A 158 13.07 -24.51 8.52
N THR A 159 12.72 -24.73 9.78
CA THR A 159 11.34 -24.79 10.25
C THR A 159 10.81 -23.37 10.32
N GLU A 160 10.05 -22.95 9.31
CA GLU A 160 9.23 -21.72 9.38
C GLU A 160 8.11 -21.92 10.42
N GLN A 161 8.43 -21.65 11.68
CA GLN A 161 7.43 -21.50 12.73
C GLN A 161 6.67 -20.20 12.49
N VAL A 162 5.36 -20.35 12.28
CA VAL A 162 4.36 -19.28 12.39
C VAL A 162 4.46 -18.72 13.80
N ASN A 163 5.00 -17.52 13.93
CA ASN A 163 5.11 -16.85 15.21
C ASN A 163 3.79 -16.12 15.47
N THR A 164 2.95 -16.75 16.29
CA THR A 164 1.84 -16.11 17.00
C THR A 164 2.40 -15.01 17.89
N GLY A 165 1.68 -13.90 17.99
CA GLY A 165 2.18 -12.64 18.52
C GLY A 165 2.70 -12.74 19.96
N GLU A 166 3.96 -12.34 20.13
CA GLU A 166 4.44 -11.61 21.30
C GLU A 166 5.39 -10.52 20.83
N ASP A 167 4.90 -9.27 20.83
CA ASP A 167 5.63 -8.07 20.47
C ASP A 167 6.53 -7.64 21.64
N LEU A 168 7.60 -8.40 21.86
CA LEU A 168 8.63 -8.08 22.86
C LEU A 168 9.90 -7.63 22.16
N GLY A 169 9.96 -6.34 21.78
CA GLY A 169 11.23 -5.66 21.60
C GLY A 169 11.24 -4.39 20.73
N ARG A 170 11.30 -3.25 21.42
CA ARG A 170 11.94 -1.97 21.02
C ARG A 170 11.11 -0.95 20.23
N SER A 171 10.21 -0.24 20.89
CA SER A 171 9.74 1.05 20.35
C SER A 171 10.76 2.15 20.69
N ALA A 172 11.66 2.45 19.76
CA ALA A 172 12.36 3.72 19.78
C ALA A 172 11.31 4.84 19.66
N PRO A 173 11.42 5.97 20.38
CA PRO A 173 10.45 7.05 20.26
C PRO A 173 10.30 7.48 18.80
N LEU A 174 9.07 7.52 18.28
CA LEU A 174 8.77 7.83 16.88
C LEU A 174 8.15 9.22 16.79
N PHE A 175 8.76 10.09 16.00
CA PHE A 175 8.11 11.33 15.55
C PHE A 175 7.52 11.10 14.16
N TRP A 176 6.36 11.70 13.89
CA TRP A 176 5.69 11.63 12.61
C TRP A 176 5.07 12.99 12.24
N GLY A 177 4.74 13.20 10.97
CA GLY A 177 4.02 14.40 10.51
C GLY A 177 4.72 15.71 10.90
N PHE A 178 3.96 16.68 11.41
CA PHE A 178 4.50 17.96 11.89
C PHE A 178 5.42 17.80 13.11
N GLY A 179 5.30 16.69 13.85
CA GLY A 179 6.21 16.36 14.96
C GLY A 179 7.66 16.21 14.49
N VAL A 180 7.88 15.62 13.31
CA VAL A 180 9.22 15.54 12.67
C VAL A 180 9.75 16.93 12.37
N GLN A 181 8.92 17.77 11.76
CA GLN A 181 9.28 19.15 11.40
C GLN A 181 9.58 20.02 12.63
N LYS A 182 8.86 19.81 13.73
CA LYS A 182 9.16 20.45 15.03
C LYS A 182 10.52 20.03 15.58
N GLN A 183 10.89 18.75 15.46
CA GLN A 183 12.23 18.30 15.88
C GLN A 183 13.32 18.93 15.03
N LEU A 184 13.13 19.01 13.71
CA LEU A 184 14.07 19.67 12.80
C LEU A 184 14.29 21.16 13.11
N LYS A 185 13.28 21.84 13.67
CA LYS A 185 13.38 23.23 14.12
C LYS A 185 14.11 23.41 15.46
N ASN A 186 14.08 22.41 16.34
CA ASN A 186 14.50 22.53 17.74
C ASN A 186 15.83 21.82 18.08
N ILE A 187 16.23 20.80 17.31
CA ILE A 187 17.42 19.97 17.63
C ILE A 187 18.67 20.51 16.93
N ASP A 188 19.80 20.52 17.65
CA ASP A 188 21.16 20.58 17.09
C ASP A 188 21.39 19.35 16.21
N ILE A 189 21.26 19.49 14.89
CA ILE A 189 21.36 18.36 13.94
C ILE A 189 22.72 17.66 14.14
N PRO A 190 22.76 16.41 14.61
CA PRO A 190 24.00 15.65 14.71
C PRO A 190 24.68 15.53 13.34
N LYS A 191 26.02 15.51 13.32
CA LYS A 191 26.84 15.50 12.11
C LYS A 191 26.60 14.29 11.18
N ASP A 192 25.81 13.30 11.61
CA ASP A 192 25.49 12.08 10.86
C ASP A 192 24.19 12.17 10.04
N GLY A 193 23.51 13.33 10.02
CA GLY A 193 22.33 13.58 9.17
C GLY A 193 21.08 12.85 9.65
N THR A 194 20.70 13.07 10.92
CA THR A 194 19.54 12.46 11.58
C THR A 194 18.31 12.33 10.68
N ARG A 195 17.92 11.08 10.45
CA ARG A 195 17.37 10.63 9.17
C ARG A 195 15.85 10.76 9.11
N ARG A 196 15.39 12.00 9.00
CA ARG A 196 14.04 12.31 8.50
C ARG A 196 13.77 11.43 7.28
N LEU A 197 12.79 10.54 7.40
CA LEU A 197 12.31 9.72 6.30
C LEU A 197 11.19 10.47 5.61
N THR A 198 11.31 10.65 4.30
CA THR A 198 10.28 11.26 3.43
C THR A 198 10.18 10.46 2.16
N ARG A 199 9.07 10.60 1.42
CA ARG A 199 8.87 9.95 0.10
C ARG A 199 9.05 8.42 0.11
N PHE A 200 8.92 7.76 1.26
CA PHE A 200 9.08 6.31 1.39
C PHE A 200 7.95 5.51 0.70
N LYS A 201 6.85 6.16 0.31
CA LYS A 201 5.86 5.63 -0.64
C LYS A 201 6.49 5.17 -1.96
N LEU A 202 7.51 5.89 -2.46
CA LEU A 202 8.19 5.59 -3.72
C LEU A 202 8.94 4.25 -3.71
N MET A 203 9.10 3.61 -2.55
CA MET A 203 9.66 2.26 -2.45
C MET A 203 8.72 1.19 -3.00
N LEU A 204 7.41 1.47 -3.09
CA LEU A 204 6.41 0.53 -3.62
C LEU A 204 6.42 0.46 -5.15
N ASP A 205 7.04 1.45 -5.82
CA ASP A 205 7.25 1.48 -7.26
C ASP A 205 8.71 1.13 -7.59
N GLU A 206 9.00 -0.17 -7.62
CA GLU A 206 10.35 -0.68 -7.87
C GLU A 206 10.79 -0.51 -9.34
N THR A 207 9.84 -0.41 -10.27
CA THR A 207 10.08 -0.45 -11.72
C THR A 207 10.37 0.93 -12.32
N SER A 208 9.93 2.02 -11.68
CA SER A 208 10.20 3.36 -12.18
C SER A 208 11.69 3.72 -12.13
N THR A 209 12.27 3.99 -13.30
CA THR A 209 13.65 4.46 -13.45
C THR A 209 13.81 5.90 -12.94
N ALA A 210 12.77 6.71 -13.04
CA ALA A 210 12.75 8.11 -12.63
C ALA A 210 12.99 8.29 -11.12
N THR A 211 12.51 7.36 -10.29
CA THR A 211 12.62 7.46 -8.82
C THR A 211 13.79 6.66 -8.22
N LYS A 212 14.66 6.08 -9.07
CA LYS A 212 15.77 5.19 -8.67
C LYS A 212 16.74 5.81 -7.67
N ASP A 213 17.15 7.05 -7.88
CA ASP A 213 18.13 7.73 -7.02
C ASP A 213 17.55 7.99 -5.62
N ILE A 214 16.27 8.37 -5.55
CA ILE A 214 15.54 8.57 -4.28
C ILE A 214 15.44 7.24 -3.52
N ARG A 215 15.10 6.14 -4.21
CA ARG A 215 15.06 4.80 -3.61
C ARG A 215 16.43 4.35 -3.10
N ALA A 216 17.51 4.70 -3.81
CA ALA A 216 18.88 4.37 -3.40
C ALA A 216 19.27 5.07 -2.09
N GLU A 217 18.90 6.35 -1.94
CA GLU A 217 19.13 7.11 -0.70
C GLU A 217 18.34 6.52 0.48
N LEU A 218 17.04 6.25 0.28
CA LEU A 218 16.19 5.62 1.29
C LEU A 218 16.73 4.25 1.72
N SER A 219 17.20 3.45 0.77
CA SER A 219 17.75 2.11 1.01
C SER A 219 18.93 2.12 2.00
N VAL A 220 19.77 3.16 1.98
CA VAL A 220 20.87 3.31 2.95
C VAL A 220 20.34 3.50 4.36
N THR A 221 19.32 4.35 4.51
CA THR A 221 18.67 4.60 5.81
C THR A 221 17.96 3.34 6.32
N LEU A 222 17.17 2.68 5.48
CA LEU A 222 16.42 1.47 5.83
C LEU A 222 17.33 0.31 6.23
N LYS A 223 18.45 0.08 5.51
CA LYS A 223 19.47 -0.93 5.89
C LYS A 223 20.01 -0.70 7.30
N ASN A 224 20.21 0.56 7.67
CA ASN A 224 20.70 0.89 9.00
C ASN A 224 19.62 0.70 10.08
N LEU A 225 18.35 1.00 9.78
CA LEU A 225 17.22 0.73 10.68
C LEU A 225 17.05 -0.79 10.91
N LYS A 226 17.17 -1.60 9.85
CA LYS A 226 17.19 -3.07 9.93
C LYS A 226 18.36 -3.57 10.79
N ARG A 227 19.57 -3.05 10.58
CA ARG A 227 20.75 -3.40 11.40
C ARG A 227 20.57 -3.03 12.87
N ALA A 228 19.88 -1.93 13.16
CA ALA A 228 19.55 -1.50 14.51
C ALA A 228 18.40 -2.32 15.14
N LYS A 229 17.75 -3.21 14.38
CA LYS A 229 16.54 -3.95 14.76
C LYS A 229 15.39 -3.02 15.19
N ILE A 230 15.25 -1.89 14.49
CA ILE A 230 14.11 -0.96 14.67
C ILE A 230 12.97 -1.37 13.75
N ILE A 231 13.31 -1.74 12.51
CA ILE A 231 12.39 -2.34 11.54
C ILE A 231 12.90 -3.74 11.16
N LYS A 232 11.99 -4.63 10.79
CA LYS A 232 12.29 -5.97 10.27
C LYS A 232 12.42 -5.93 8.75
N GLN A 233 11.53 -5.20 8.09
CA GLN A 233 11.46 -5.07 6.63
C GLN A 233 11.24 -3.61 6.22
N ASP A 234 11.48 -3.30 4.94
CA ASP A 234 11.45 -1.92 4.45
C ASP A 234 10.04 -1.31 4.50
N THR A 235 9.01 -2.14 4.38
CA THR A 235 7.59 -1.74 4.44
C THR A 235 7.09 -1.44 5.86
N ASP A 236 7.86 -1.76 6.90
CA ASP A 236 7.48 -1.43 8.28
C ASP A 236 7.39 0.07 8.49
N VAL A 237 8.18 0.89 7.77
CA VAL A 237 8.08 2.36 7.86
C VAL A 237 6.74 2.88 7.33
N ILE A 238 6.13 2.20 6.36
CA ILE A 238 4.78 2.52 5.88
C ILE A 238 3.77 2.16 6.95
N THR A 239 3.89 0.94 7.51
CA THR A 239 3.01 0.46 8.58
C THR A 239 3.06 1.34 9.82
N ASP A 240 4.26 1.79 10.23
CA ASP A 240 4.46 2.67 11.39
C ASP A 240 3.85 4.06 11.16
N TYR A 241 3.98 4.62 9.96
CA TYR A 241 3.33 5.89 9.61
C TYR A 241 1.80 5.74 9.61
N LEU A 242 1.28 4.70 8.95
CA LEU A 242 -0.15 4.43 8.91
C LEU A 242 -0.71 4.19 10.32
N ALA A 243 0.01 3.50 11.20
CA ALA A 243 -0.43 3.32 12.58
C ALA A 243 -0.61 4.66 13.31
N GLN A 244 0.30 5.63 13.11
CA GLN A 244 0.12 6.97 13.67
C GLN A 244 -1.09 7.70 13.07
N LEU A 245 -1.29 7.58 11.76
CA LEU A 245 -2.42 8.20 11.04
C LEU A 245 -3.77 7.60 11.47
N PHE A 246 -3.86 6.27 11.59
CA PHE A 246 -5.02 5.53 12.09
C PHE A 246 -5.32 5.89 13.55
N GLN A 247 -4.30 5.92 14.41
CA GLN A 247 -4.48 6.28 15.82
C GLN A 247 -5.00 7.71 15.96
N HIS A 248 -4.45 8.67 15.21
CA HIS A 248 -4.93 10.05 15.20
C HIS A 248 -6.37 10.14 14.69
N THR A 249 -6.69 9.44 13.59
CA THR A 249 -8.04 9.37 13.02
C THR A 249 -9.05 8.84 14.04
N LYS A 250 -8.76 7.69 14.67
CA LYS A 250 -9.61 7.11 15.73
C LYS A 250 -9.83 8.11 16.87
N ASN A 251 -8.77 8.74 17.36
CA ASN A 251 -8.85 9.70 18.46
C ASN A 251 -9.70 10.92 18.09
N GLU A 252 -9.54 11.47 16.89
CA GLU A 252 -10.33 12.63 16.44
C GLU A 252 -11.81 12.27 16.25
N LEU A 253 -12.11 11.09 15.72
CA LEU A 253 -13.50 10.62 15.56
C LEU A 253 -14.18 10.37 16.92
N LEU A 254 -13.47 9.76 17.89
CA LEU A 254 -13.94 9.64 19.28
C LEU A 254 -14.21 11.02 19.89
N ARG A 255 -13.29 11.97 19.67
CA ARG A 255 -13.38 13.35 20.20
C ARG A 255 -14.52 14.14 19.55
N LEU A 256 -14.94 13.77 18.34
CA LEU A 256 -16.06 14.36 17.61
C LEU A 256 -17.40 13.65 17.87
N ASP A 257 -17.40 12.57 18.67
CA ASP A 257 -18.57 11.71 18.90
C ASP A 257 -19.14 11.09 17.59
N GLU A 258 -18.26 10.87 16.61
CA GLU A 258 -18.61 10.25 15.32
C GLU A 258 -18.36 8.73 15.33
N TYR A 259 -17.52 8.23 16.25
CA TYR A 259 -17.10 6.82 16.35
C TYR A 259 -17.22 6.30 17.78
N SER A 260 -17.61 5.03 17.91
CA SER A 260 -17.48 4.19 19.10
C SER A 260 -16.89 2.83 18.72
N ASP A 261 -16.40 2.05 19.67
CA ASP A 261 -15.84 0.72 19.37
C ASP A 261 -16.87 -0.26 18.76
N TYR A 262 -18.18 0.06 18.84
CA TYR A 262 -19.27 -0.72 18.23
C TYR A 262 -19.68 -0.19 16.84
N THR A 263 -19.16 0.95 16.41
CA THR A 263 -19.51 1.56 15.12
C THR A 263 -18.82 0.79 13.99
N PRO A 264 -19.56 0.19 13.04
CA PRO A 264 -18.95 -0.43 11.87
C PRO A 264 -18.20 0.62 11.04
N VAL A 265 -17.01 0.25 10.56
CA VAL A 265 -16.16 1.13 9.75
C VAL A 265 -15.82 0.44 8.43
N GLU A 266 -16.25 1.05 7.34
CA GLU A 266 -15.79 0.71 5.99
C GLU A 266 -14.56 1.55 5.66
N PHE A 267 -13.47 0.87 5.31
CA PHE A 267 -12.24 1.56 4.90
C PHE A 267 -12.13 1.68 3.39
N VAL A 268 -11.62 2.84 2.95
CA VAL A 268 -11.29 3.11 1.56
C VAL A 268 -9.81 3.45 1.45
N LEU A 269 -9.11 2.77 0.55
CA LEU A 269 -7.69 3.00 0.26
C LEU A 269 -7.52 3.60 -1.13
N CYS A 270 -6.90 4.77 -1.20
CA CYS A 270 -6.52 5.40 -2.46
C CYS A 270 -5.14 4.90 -2.89
N VAL A 271 -5.00 4.50 -4.16
CA VAL A 271 -3.73 4.03 -4.73
C VAL A 271 -3.42 4.69 -6.08
N PRO A 272 -2.14 4.90 -6.45
CA PRO A 272 -1.78 5.36 -7.78
C PRO A 272 -2.29 4.39 -8.87
N ALA A 273 -2.78 4.93 -9.99
CA ALA A 273 -3.30 4.10 -11.08
C ALA A 273 -2.26 3.16 -11.71
N VAL A 274 -0.97 3.53 -11.65
CA VAL A 274 0.15 2.78 -12.24
C VAL A 274 0.71 1.67 -11.35
N TRP A 275 0.21 1.53 -10.12
CA TRP A 275 0.74 0.52 -9.19
C TRP A 275 0.42 -0.91 -9.63
N PRO A 276 1.41 -1.83 -9.59
CA PRO A 276 1.13 -3.25 -9.79
C PRO A 276 0.33 -3.81 -8.60
N SER A 277 -0.41 -4.91 -8.83
CA SER A 277 -1.21 -5.58 -7.79
C SER A 277 -0.41 -5.90 -6.53
N LYS A 278 0.88 -6.23 -6.69
CA LYS A 278 1.80 -6.44 -5.56
C LYS A 278 1.95 -5.20 -4.66
N ALA A 279 2.12 -4.03 -5.24
CA ALA A 279 2.22 -2.78 -4.47
C ALA A 279 0.93 -2.51 -3.70
N CYS A 280 -0.23 -2.74 -4.35
CA CYS A 280 -1.54 -2.66 -3.71
C CYS A 280 -1.69 -3.66 -2.55
N ARG A 281 -1.25 -4.92 -2.71
CA ARG A 281 -1.26 -5.94 -1.64
C ARG A 281 -0.39 -5.54 -0.46
N VAL A 282 0.82 -5.03 -0.71
CA VAL A 282 1.72 -4.55 0.34
C VAL A 282 1.07 -3.41 1.13
N MET A 283 0.44 -2.45 0.44
CA MET A 283 -0.26 -1.34 1.08
C MET A 283 -1.49 -1.82 1.88
N GLN A 284 -2.29 -2.72 1.31
CA GLN A 284 -3.43 -3.37 1.99
C GLN A 284 -3.00 -4.09 3.28
N ALA A 285 -1.89 -4.83 3.24
CA ALA A 285 -1.35 -5.52 4.41
C ALA A 285 -0.81 -4.55 5.47
N ALA A 286 -0.13 -3.47 5.04
CA ALA A 286 0.34 -2.41 5.93
C ALA A 286 -0.83 -1.70 6.62
N MET A 287 -1.90 -1.40 5.87
CA MET A 287 -3.13 -0.80 6.39
C MET A 287 -3.84 -1.71 7.38
N SER A 288 -3.95 -3.02 7.08
CA SER A 288 -4.56 -4.00 7.99
C SER A 288 -3.77 -4.12 9.30
N THR A 289 -2.45 -4.16 9.21
CA THR A 289 -1.57 -4.20 10.38
C THR A 289 -1.68 -2.91 11.21
N ALA A 290 -1.73 -1.74 10.56
CA ALA A 290 -1.89 -0.45 11.22
C ALA A 290 -3.24 -0.33 11.95
N ALA A 291 -4.33 -0.72 11.28
CA ALA A 291 -5.68 -0.74 11.87
C ALA A 291 -5.74 -1.64 13.10
N GLY A 292 -5.16 -2.85 13.01
CA GLY A 292 -5.08 -3.79 14.12
C GLY A 292 -4.29 -3.28 15.32
N ARG A 293 -3.14 -2.64 15.09
CA ARG A 293 -2.33 -2.02 16.16
C ARG A 293 -3.09 -0.93 16.92
N CYS A 294 -4.02 -0.24 16.26
CA CYS A 294 -4.78 0.88 16.84
C CYS A 294 -6.15 0.43 17.39
N GLY A 295 -6.58 -0.79 17.09
CA GLY A 295 -7.95 -1.25 17.35
C GLY A 295 -8.99 -0.34 16.69
N PHE A 296 -8.77 0.07 15.44
CA PHE A 296 -9.69 0.94 14.71
C PHE A 296 -10.35 0.18 13.55
N GLY A 297 -11.67 0.01 13.63
CA GLY A 297 -12.45 -0.87 12.76
C GLY A 297 -12.27 -2.35 13.12
N ASN A 298 -12.92 -3.22 12.35
CA ASN A 298 -12.92 -4.67 12.60
C ASN A 298 -11.90 -5.37 11.70
N LEU A 299 -11.16 -6.31 12.27
CA LEU A 299 -10.30 -7.23 11.52
C LEU A 299 -10.88 -8.64 11.59
N VAL A 300 -10.97 -9.29 10.43
CA VAL A 300 -11.32 -10.72 10.32
C VAL A 300 -10.05 -11.48 9.96
N ASN A 301 -9.61 -12.39 10.83
CA ASN A 301 -8.37 -13.15 10.67
C ASN A 301 -7.11 -12.28 10.36
N GLY A 302 -7.07 -11.05 10.88
CA GLY A 302 -5.96 -10.11 10.67
C GLY A 302 -6.03 -9.30 9.38
N SER A 303 -7.10 -9.44 8.58
CA SER A 303 -7.38 -8.63 7.38
C SER A 303 -8.50 -7.63 7.64
N LEU A 304 -8.45 -6.47 6.97
CA LEU A 304 -9.57 -5.54 6.92
C LEU A 304 -10.74 -6.16 6.16
N ASP A 305 -11.92 -6.08 6.76
CA ASP A 305 -13.15 -6.56 6.14
C ASP A 305 -13.62 -5.59 5.06
N ASN A 306 -13.95 -6.13 3.88
CA ASN A 306 -14.51 -5.43 2.74
C ASN A 306 -13.81 -4.11 2.32
N LEU A 307 -12.48 -4.04 2.43
CA LEU A 307 -11.69 -2.86 2.04
C LEU A 307 -11.99 -2.44 0.59
N PHE A 308 -12.40 -1.19 0.38
CA PHE A 308 -12.56 -0.64 -0.97
C PHE A 308 -11.25 0.02 -1.44
N ILE A 309 -10.71 -0.40 -2.58
CA ILE A 309 -9.54 0.26 -3.18
C ILE A 309 -10.00 1.08 -4.39
N ILE A 310 -9.58 2.33 -4.46
CA ILE A 310 -9.86 3.23 -5.60
C ILE A 310 -8.59 3.89 -6.10
N SER A 311 -8.54 4.18 -7.40
CA SER A 311 -7.42 4.94 -7.95
C SER A 311 -7.47 6.40 -7.50
N GLU A 312 -6.32 6.96 -7.13
CA GLU A 312 -6.15 8.39 -6.81
C GLU A 312 -6.75 9.31 -7.89
N PRO A 313 -6.49 9.12 -9.21
CA PRO A 313 -7.09 9.98 -10.23
C PRO A 313 -8.62 9.85 -10.34
N GLU A 314 -9.19 8.65 -10.25
CA GLU A 314 -10.66 8.48 -10.28
C GLU A 314 -11.31 9.14 -9.06
N ALA A 315 -10.74 8.93 -7.88
CA ALA A 315 -11.21 9.55 -6.64
C ALA A 315 -11.17 11.08 -6.76
N ALA A 316 -10.02 11.64 -7.13
CA ALA A 316 -9.89 13.09 -7.22
C ALA A 316 -10.81 13.70 -8.28
N ALA A 317 -10.96 13.07 -9.45
CA ALA A 317 -11.91 13.52 -10.47
C ALA A 317 -13.35 13.50 -9.93
N ALA A 318 -13.76 12.44 -9.23
CA ALA A 318 -15.08 12.37 -8.62
C ALA A 318 -15.34 13.51 -7.62
N CYS A 319 -14.32 13.91 -6.84
CA CYS A 319 -14.43 15.06 -5.96
C CYS A 319 -14.59 16.37 -6.73
N VAL A 320 -13.75 16.63 -7.74
CA VAL A 320 -13.79 17.88 -8.52
C VAL A 320 -15.17 18.05 -9.16
N LEU A 321 -15.72 16.98 -9.74
CA LEU A 321 -17.03 17.03 -10.39
C LEU A 321 -18.17 17.21 -9.41
N ALA A 322 -18.09 16.58 -8.24
CA ALA A 322 -19.09 16.79 -7.20
C ALA A 322 -19.06 18.23 -6.65
N GLU A 323 -17.94 18.95 -6.75
CA GLU A 323 -17.81 20.35 -6.30
C GLU A 323 -18.25 21.38 -7.34
N ASP A 324 -17.95 21.15 -8.61
CA ASP A 324 -18.03 22.20 -9.65
C ASP A 324 -19.45 22.35 -10.23
N ASN A 325 -20.36 21.41 -9.96
CA ASN A 325 -21.67 21.28 -10.65
C ASN A 325 -21.56 21.27 -12.18
N ASP A 326 -20.35 21.08 -12.71
CA ASP A 326 -20.05 21.14 -14.13
C ASP A 326 -20.31 19.76 -14.73
N ASP A 327 -21.10 19.70 -15.79
CA ASP A 327 -21.50 18.42 -16.35
C ASP A 327 -20.32 17.79 -17.10
N ILE A 328 -19.73 16.73 -16.52
CA ILE A 328 -18.98 15.76 -17.32
C ILE A 328 -19.98 14.81 -17.99
N HIS A 329 -19.84 14.66 -19.30
CA HIS A 329 -20.73 13.82 -20.08
C HIS A 329 -20.07 12.48 -20.43
N GLU A 330 -20.90 11.46 -20.58
CA GLU A 330 -20.45 10.19 -21.13
C GLU A 330 -19.82 10.41 -22.51
N ASN A 331 -18.72 9.70 -22.77
CA ASN A 331 -17.87 9.82 -23.96
C ASN A 331 -16.98 11.06 -24.05
N GLU A 332 -17.03 11.96 -23.07
CA GLU A 332 -16.08 13.06 -22.96
C GLU A 332 -14.65 12.55 -22.66
N ILE A 333 -13.64 13.25 -23.18
CA ILE A 333 -12.23 12.95 -22.95
C ILE A 333 -11.66 13.96 -21.97
N VAL A 334 -11.17 13.45 -20.85
CA VAL A 334 -10.60 14.25 -19.77
C VAL A 334 -9.16 13.88 -19.53
N LEU A 335 -8.32 14.89 -19.36
CA LEU A 335 -6.92 14.73 -18.97
C LEU A 335 -6.81 15.04 -17.48
N ILE A 336 -6.43 14.06 -16.68
CA ILE A 336 -6.15 14.25 -15.25
C ILE A 336 -4.66 14.52 -15.10
N LEU A 337 -4.34 15.67 -14.52
CA LEU A 337 -2.98 16.11 -14.24
C LEU A 337 -2.77 16.08 -12.72
N ASP A 338 -2.19 14.99 -12.21
CA ASP A 338 -1.83 14.84 -10.80
C ASP A 338 -0.50 15.53 -10.52
N ALA A 339 -0.59 16.78 -10.08
CA ALA A 339 0.56 17.56 -9.69
C ALA A 339 0.86 17.30 -8.21
N GLY A 340 1.65 16.24 -7.96
CA GLY A 340 2.09 15.83 -6.64
C GLY A 340 3.31 16.59 -6.12
N GLY A 341 3.83 16.13 -4.97
CA GLY A 341 5.03 16.70 -4.38
C GLY A 341 6.33 16.21 -5.04
N GLY A 342 6.37 14.99 -5.56
CA GLY A 342 7.56 14.42 -6.23
C GLY A 342 7.40 14.39 -7.74
N THR A 343 6.36 13.72 -8.22
CA THR A 343 6.03 13.60 -9.63
C THR A 343 4.89 14.54 -9.99
N VAL A 344 4.80 14.82 -11.29
CA VAL A 344 3.56 15.22 -11.94
C VAL A 344 3.21 14.12 -12.93
N ASP A 345 2.02 13.57 -12.83
CA ASP A 345 1.53 12.47 -13.65
C ASP A 345 0.33 12.94 -14.48
N ALA A 346 0.31 12.58 -15.75
CA ALA A 346 -0.73 13.01 -16.69
C ALA A 346 -1.34 11.78 -17.35
N VAL A 347 -2.64 11.59 -17.14
CA VAL A 347 -3.37 10.43 -17.66
C VAL A 347 -4.67 10.88 -18.32
N THR A 348 -4.93 10.38 -19.52
CA THR A 348 -6.12 10.73 -20.29
C THR A 348 -7.11 9.59 -20.29
N TYR A 349 -8.36 9.89 -19.91
CA TYR A 349 -9.44 8.94 -19.82
C TYR A 349 -10.61 9.37 -20.71
N LYS A 350 -11.38 8.37 -21.16
CA LYS A 350 -12.73 8.57 -21.67
C LYS A 350 -13.71 8.32 -20.52
N VAL A 351 -14.68 9.20 -20.36
CA VAL A 351 -15.76 9.04 -19.38
C VAL A 351 -16.70 7.96 -19.88
N THR A 352 -16.86 6.89 -19.11
CA THR A 352 -17.77 5.77 -19.44
C THR A 352 -19.08 5.86 -18.69
N ASN A 353 -19.12 6.61 -17.58
CA ASN A 353 -20.34 6.94 -16.87
C ASN A 353 -20.14 8.26 -16.14
N SER A 354 -21.13 9.15 -16.19
CA SER A 354 -21.07 10.47 -15.56
C SER A 354 -21.39 10.41 -14.07
N TYR A 355 -22.39 9.63 -13.67
CA TYR A 355 -22.72 9.41 -12.25
C TYR A 355 -23.16 7.96 -11.95
N PRO A 356 -22.51 7.27 -10.99
CA PRO A 356 -21.25 7.66 -10.38
C PRO A 356 -20.14 7.71 -11.44
N LEU A 357 -19.19 8.65 -11.30
CA LEU A 357 -18.12 8.83 -12.30
C LEU A 357 -17.37 7.52 -12.56
N ARG A 358 -17.27 7.12 -13.83
CA ARG A 358 -16.42 6.01 -14.28
C ARG A 358 -15.56 6.44 -15.45
N LEU A 359 -14.31 5.99 -15.40
CA LEU A 359 -13.29 6.29 -16.39
C LEU A 359 -12.88 4.98 -17.09
N SER A 360 -12.64 5.06 -18.39
CA SER A 360 -12.18 3.95 -19.21
C SER A 360 -10.74 3.52 -18.85
N ALA A 361 -10.21 2.55 -19.60
CA ALA A 361 -8.76 2.45 -19.74
C ALA A 361 -8.17 3.74 -20.36
N GLU A 362 -6.87 3.94 -20.17
CA GLU A 362 -6.16 5.12 -20.65
C GLU A 362 -6.25 5.24 -22.18
N VAL A 363 -6.54 6.44 -22.68
CA VAL A 363 -6.69 6.72 -24.12
C VAL A 363 -5.33 6.72 -24.82
N VAL A 364 -4.31 7.22 -24.13
CA VAL A 364 -2.90 7.28 -24.54
C VAL A 364 -2.03 6.78 -23.39
N SER A 365 -0.76 6.45 -23.67
CA SER A 365 0.18 6.10 -22.61
C SER A 365 0.27 7.26 -21.60
N PRO A 366 0.38 6.97 -20.30
CA PRO A 366 0.48 7.99 -19.27
C PRO A 366 1.87 8.64 -19.35
N GLY A 367 1.94 9.91 -18.97
CA GLY A 367 3.20 10.66 -18.91
C GLY A 367 3.54 11.04 -17.46
N THR A 368 4.82 11.02 -17.13
CA THR A 368 5.32 11.36 -15.78
C THR A 368 6.52 12.28 -15.90
N GLN A 369 6.57 13.34 -15.07
CA GLN A 369 7.74 14.18 -14.92
C GLN A 369 8.14 14.41 -13.46
N LEU A 370 9.44 14.55 -13.21
CA LEU A 370 10.03 14.83 -11.89
C LEU A 370 10.09 16.34 -11.61
N CYS A 371 8.92 16.98 -11.60
CA CYS A 371 8.79 18.44 -11.50
C CYS A 371 7.83 18.90 -10.40
N GLY A 372 7.44 18.01 -9.48
CA GLY A 372 6.49 18.32 -8.39
C GLY A 372 6.96 19.38 -7.39
N ALA A 373 6.08 19.75 -6.44
CA ALA A 373 6.29 20.88 -5.52
C ALA A 373 7.53 20.77 -4.61
N SER A 374 8.10 19.58 -4.42
CA SER A 374 9.31 19.42 -3.61
C SER A 374 10.57 19.93 -4.31
N TYR A 375 10.59 19.95 -5.65
CA TYR A 375 11.70 20.52 -6.41
C TYR A 375 11.80 22.04 -6.23
N ILE A 376 10.68 22.69 -5.93
CA ILE A 376 10.63 24.10 -5.53
C ILE A 376 11.36 24.28 -4.20
N ASN A 377 11.12 23.41 -3.22
CA ASN A 377 11.82 23.43 -1.93
C ASN A 377 13.33 23.25 -2.10
N GLU A 378 13.74 22.29 -2.94
CA GLU A 378 15.16 22.01 -3.20
C GLU A 378 15.86 23.20 -3.88
N ARG A 379 15.19 23.91 -4.80
CA ARG A 379 15.72 25.15 -5.39
C ARG A 379 15.78 26.28 -4.38
N PHE A 380 14.77 26.41 -3.52
CA PHE A 380 14.78 27.38 -2.42
C PHE A 380 15.92 27.12 -1.43
N GLU A 381 16.13 25.86 -1.05
CA GLU A 381 17.27 25.42 -0.24
C GLU A 381 18.60 25.80 -0.90
N LYS A 382 18.79 25.43 -2.18
CA LYS A 382 20.00 25.76 -2.95
C LYS A 382 20.25 27.27 -3.01
N LEU A 383 19.19 28.06 -3.18
CA LEU A 383 19.27 29.51 -3.16
C LEU A 383 19.77 30.00 -1.79
N LEU A 384 19.15 29.58 -0.68
CA LEU A 384 19.54 30.03 0.65
C LEU A 384 20.97 29.60 1.02
N LEU A 385 21.36 28.35 0.75
CA LEU A 385 22.72 27.85 0.98
C LEU A 385 23.76 28.70 0.21
N LYS A 386 23.47 29.03 -1.05
CA LYS A 386 24.34 29.89 -1.86
C LYS A 386 24.46 31.30 -1.29
N ARG A 387 23.36 31.87 -0.79
CA ARG A 387 23.33 33.26 -0.28
C ARG A 387 24.04 33.36 1.06
N LEU A 388 23.86 32.37 1.94
CA LEU A 388 24.50 32.27 3.25
C LEU A 388 25.93 31.70 3.19
N LYS A 389 26.45 31.40 2.00
CA LYS A 389 27.83 30.96 1.82
C LYS A 389 28.78 31.99 2.45
N HIS A 390 29.69 31.51 3.30
CA HIS A 390 30.67 32.29 4.06
C HIS A 390 30.11 33.10 5.26
N GLU A 391 28.83 32.97 5.61
CA GLU A 391 28.26 33.56 6.82
C GLU A 391 28.58 32.69 8.07
N ASN A 392 29.85 32.35 8.27
CA ASN A 392 30.30 31.37 9.27
C ASN A 392 29.98 31.78 10.72
N TYR A 393 29.72 33.07 10.98
CA TYR A 393 29.30 33.56 12.29
C TYR A 393 27.90 33.08 12.71
N LEU A 394 27.10 32.58 11.76
CA LEU A 394 25.82 31.92 12.04
C LEU A 394 26.00 30.50 12.58
N VAL A 395 27.20 29.92 12.44
CA VAL A 395 27.53 28.60 12.97
C VAL A 395 27.89 28.73 14.45
N LYS A 396 26.87 28.77 15.29
CA LYS A 396 26.99 28.88 16.75
C LYS A 396 25.83 28.18 17.44
N ASN A 397 25.99 27.89 18.74
CA ASN A 397 24.98 27.20 19.55
C ASN A 397 24.47 25.92 18.86
N GLY A 398 25.39 25.12 18.30
CA GLY A 398 25.07 23.85 17.62
C GLY A 398 24.41 23.97 16.24
N LYS A 399 23.97 25.16 15.81
CA LYS A 399 23.40 25.38 14.47
C LYS A 399 24.48 25.37 13.39
N SER A 400 24.21 24.64 12.31
CA SER A 400 24.94 24.74 11.05
C SER A 400 24.16 25.57 10.04
N ILE A 401 24.83 26.10 9.01
CA ILE A 401 24.13 26.76 7.88
C ILE A 401 23.06 25.84 7.28
N LYS A 402 23.36 24.54 7.14
CA LYS A 402 22.41 23.55 6.64
C LYS A 402 21.16 23.47 7.51
N SER A 403 21.31 23.34 8.84
CA SER A 403 20.17 23.29 9.77
C SER A 403 19.32 24.56 9.75
N ILE A 404 19.96 25.72 9.60
CA ILE A 404 19.25 27.01 9.48
C ILE A 404 18.41 27.01 8.20
N VAL A 405 19.01 26.62 7.07
CA VAL A 405 18.29 26.58 5.79
C VAL A 405 17.15 25.56 5.83
N GLU A 406 17.37 24.37 6.38
CA GLU A 406 16.34 23.33 6.48
C GLU A 406 15.12 23.82 7.28
N GLY A 407 15.34 24.49 8.42
CA GLY A 407 14.26 25.14 9.17
C GLY A 407 13.48 26.17 8.35
N LYS A 408 14.17 26.93 7.47
CA LYS A 408 13.53 27.91 6.58
C LYS A 408 12.81 27.29 5.39
N VAL A 409 13.29 26.15 4.89
CA VAL A 409 12.57 25.38 3.86
C VAL A 409 11.26 24.82 4.43
N ILE A 410 11.25 24.37 5.69
CA ILE A 410 10.02 23.92 6.37
C ILE A 410 9.05 25.09 6.59
N GLU A 411 9.53 26.27 6.97
CA GLU A 411 8.70 27.49 7.07
C GLU A 411 8.13 27.88 5.70
N PHE A 412 8.93 27.78 4.64
CA PHE A 412 8.51 28.07 3.27
C PHE A 412 7.43 27.10 2.76
N GLU A 413 7.64 25.79 2.93
CA GLU A 413 6.68 24.72 2.54
C GLU A 413 5.29 24.91 3.17
N ASN A 414 5.26 25.21 4.46
CA ASN A 414 4.02 25.31 5.24
C ASN A 414 3.44 26.73 5.25
N GLY A 415 4.11 27.71 4.63
CA GLY A 415 3.74 29.11 4.64
C GLY A 415 3.66 29.68 3.23
N GLU A 416 4.52 30.66 2.95
CA GLU A 416 4.45 31.51 1.76
C GLU A 416 4.40 30.74 0.43
N LYS A 417 5.07 29.60 0.30
CA LYS A 417 5.08 28.83 -0.95
C LYS A 417 3.67 28.56 -1.48
N ARG A 418 2.70 28.33 -0.59
CA ARG A 418 1.31 28.00 -0.91
C ARG A 418 0.51 29.19 -1.43
N LEU A 419 1.00 30.41 -1.21
CA LEU A 419 0.32 31.66 -1.55
C LEU A 419 0.97 32.38 -2.73
N ILE A 420 2.18 31.96 -3.13
CA ILE A 420 2.94 32.61 -4.19
C ILE A 420 2.29 32.34 -5.55
N ASP A 421 1.98 33.43 -6.24
CA ASP A 421 1.83 33.46 -7.69
C ASP A 421 2.96 34.32 -8.27
N ILE A 422 3.88 33.70 -9.01
CA ILE A 422 5.01 34.43 -9.61
C ILE A 422 4.59 35.26 -10.83
N ALA A 423 3.39 35.03 -11.37
CA ALA A 423 2.83 35.81 -12.47
C ALA A 423 2.05 37.05 -11.96
N ASP A 424 1.76 37.14 -10.66
CA ASP A 424 1.16 38.33 -10.07
C ASP A 424 2.19 39.48 -10.03
N GLU A 425 1.87 40.58 -10.73
CA GLU A 425 2.72 41.76 -10.80
C GLU A 425 2.92 42.43 -9.42
N TYR A 426 1.94 42.30 -8.52
CA TYR A 426 1.95 42.89 -7.18
C TYR A 426 2.60 41.99 -6.13
N PHE A 427 2.88 40.72 -6.45
CA PHE A 427 3.53 39.80 -5.53
C PHE A 427 4.93 40.30 -5.13
N GLU A 428 5.20 40.38 -3.82
CA GLU A 428 6.52 40.70 -3.27
C GLU A 428 6.99 39.57 -2.34
N PRO A 429 8.17 38.96 -2.59
CA PRO A 429 8.73 37.96 -1.69
C PRO A 429 8.99 38.54 -0.30
N VAL A 430 8.50 37.87 0.74
CA VAL A 430 8.75 38.30 2.11
C VAL A 430 10.23 38.04 2.45
N PRO A 431 10.91 38.97 3.14
CA PRO A 431 12.28 38.75 3.58
C PRO A 431 12.39 37.59 4.57
N VAL A 432 13.27 36.63 4.26
CA VAL A 432 13.50 35.45 5.11
C VAL A 432 14.18 35.88 6.41
N TYR A 433 13.55 35.59 7.54
CA TYR A 433 14.13 35.84 8.86
C TYR A 433 15.23 34.83 9.19
N ILE A 434 16.42 35.32 9.50
CA ILE A 434 17.54 34.49 9.96
C ILE A 434 18.13 35.17 11.17
N ASP A 435 18.06 34.49 12.31
CA ASP A 435 18.60 34.98 13.57
C ASP A 435 20.09 35.29 13.43
N ASP A 436 20.54 36.39 14.06
CA ASP A 436 21.91 36.90 14.01
C ASP A 436 22.48 37.28 12.63
N LEU A 437 21.69 37.24 11.55
CA LEU A 437 22.18 37.64 10.22
C LEU A 437 22.60 39.12 10.24
N LYS A 438 23.87 39.37 9.90
CA LYS A 438 24.43 40.72 9.86
C LYS A 438 24.02 41.42 8.58
N ALA A 439 23.77 42.73 8.67
CA ALA A 439 23.49 43.55 7.50
C ALA A 439 24.66 43.51 6.50
N ASN A 440 24.33 43.34 5.22
CA ASN A 440 25.29 43.28 4.12
C ASN A 440 24.59 43.73 2.84
N SER A 441 24.81 44.98 2.43
CA SER A 441 24.15 45.58 1.27
C SER A 441 24.47 44.85 -0.03
N LYS A 442 25.71 44.39 -0.23
CA LYS A 442 26.14 43.62 -1.42
C LYS A 442 25.36 42.30 -1.54
N LYS A 443 25.06 41.68 -0.41
CA LYS A 443 24.23 40.48 -0.33
C LYS A 443 22.76 40.78 -0.08
N ARG A 444 22.27 42.03 -0.12
CA ARG A 444 20.86 42.39 0.20
C ARG A 444 20.38 41.83 1.55
N PHE A 445 21.26 41.83 2.55
CA PHE A 445 20.91 41.48 3.91
C PHE A 445 20.68 42.77 4.69
N SER A 446 19.55 42.82 5.39
CA SER A 446 19.33 43.76 6.49
C SER A 446 19.43 42.98 7.80
N GLN A 447 19.43 43.67 8.95
CA GLN A 447 19.59 42.99 10.23
C GLN A 447 18.54 41.88 10.38
N ASN A 448 19.02 40.65 10.58
CA ASN A 448 18.24 39.42 10.70
C ASN A 448 17.34 39.07 9.49
N ARG A 449 17.52 39.71 8.33
CA ARG A 449 16.61 39.54 7.18
C ARG A 449 17.37 39.40 5.86
N LEU A 450 17.12 38.30 5.16
CA LEU A 450 17.62 38.03 3.81
C LEU A 450 16.54 38.38 2.78
N ARG A 451 16.81 39.38 1.93
CA ARG A 451 15.87 39.74 0.85
C ARG A 451 16.07 38.86 -0.39
N ILE A 452 14.99 38.20 -0.82
CA ILE A 452 14.88 37.47 -2.08
C ILE A 452 14.19 38.38 -3.09
N THR A 453 14.69 38.40 -4.33
CA THR A 453 14.09 39.20 -5.42
C THR A 453 13.00 38.41 -6.15
N LYS A 454 12.05 39.09 -6.81
CA LYS A 454 11.04 38.43 -7.67
C LYS A 454 11.68 37.48 -8.68
N ARG A 455 12.78 37.90 -9.32
CA ARG A 455 13.55 37.08 -10.27
C ARG A 455 14.14 35.81 -9.63
N GLU A 456 14.67 35.91 -8.41
CA GLU A 456 15.17 34.73 -7.69
C GLU A 456 14.03 33.78 -7.31
N MET A 457 12.87 34.32 -6.90
CA MET A 457 11.70 33.50 -6.59
C MET A 457 11.10 32.85 -7.85
N ALA A 458 11.04 33.57 -8.96
CA ALA A 458 10.64 33.01 -10.26
C ALA A 458 11.54 31.82 -10.63
N TRP A 459 12.88 31.95 -10.50
CA TRP A 459 13.81 30.84 -10.74
C TRP A 459 13.55 29.61 -9.84
N VAL A 460 13.12 29.84 -8.60
CA VAL A 460 12.76 28.77 -7.65
C VAL A 460 11.54 27.97 -8.12
N PHE A 461 10.57 28.60 -8.79
CA PHE A 461 9.35 27.94 -9.28
C PHE A 461 9.45 27.45 -10.73
N GLN A 462 10.19 28.16 -11.58
CA GLN A 462 10.11 28.07 -13.05
C GLN A 462 10.17 26.65 -13.58
N GLY A 463 11.18 25.86 -13.21
CA GLY A 463 11.32 24.53 -13.80
C GLY A 463 10.30 23.49 -13.31
N SER A 464 9.57 23.77 -12.22
CA SER A 464 8.41 22.96 -11.83
C SER A 464 7.18 23.32 -12.67
N LEU A 465 7.00 24.63 -12.94
CA LEU A 465 5.93 25.14 -13.79
C LEU A 465 6.10 24.67 -15.25
N ASP A 466 7.27 24.93 -15.83
CA ASP A 466 7.57 24.57 -17.23
C ASP A 466 7.52 23.06 -17.45
N GLY A 467 8.05 22.26 -16.51
CA GLY A 467 7.96 20.80 -16.60
C GLY A 467 6.50 20.34 -16.65
N THR A 468 5.66 20.88 -15.76
CA THR A 468 4.23 20.53 -15.73
C THR A 468 3.51 20.95 -17.02
N ALA A 469 3.80 22.15 -17.55
CA ALA A 469 3.24 22.62 -18.80
C ALA A 469 3.68 21.78 -20.00
N ASN A 470 4.97 21.42 -20.08
CA ASN A 470 5.51 20.57 -21.14
C ASN A 470 4.82 19.19 -21.13
N LEU A 471 4.67 18.57 -19.96
CA LEU A 471 3.96 17.29 -19.82
C LEU A 471 2.50 17.40 -20.27
N LEU A 472 1.82 18.49 -19.91
CA LEU A 472 0.44 18.73 -20.35
C LEU A 472 0.36 18.83 -21.88
N ILE A 473 1.22 19.64 -22.50
CA ILE A 473 1.25 19.84 -23.96
C ILE A 473 1.55 18.52 -24.67
N GLU A 474 2.58 17.78 -24.23
CA GLU A 474 2.94 16.46 -24.78
C GLU A 474 1.74 15.49 -24.76
N GLN A 475 0.98 15.46 -23.66
CA GLN A 475 -0.22 14.62 -23.57
C GLN A 475 -1.36 15.11 -24.47
N LEU A 476 -1.62 16.41 -24.54
CA LEU A 476 -2.63 16.96 -25.45
C LEU A 476 -2.32 16.61 -26.91
N GLU A 477 -1.04 16.72 -27.31
CA GLU A 477 -0.58 16.35 -28.65
C GLU A 477 -0.76 14.85 -28.94
N MET A 478 -0.39 13.97 -28.00
CA MET A 478 -0.58 12.52 -28.15
C MET A 478 -2.06 12.14 -28.32
N VAL A 479 -2.95 12.77 -27.55
CA VAL A 479 -4.40 12.51 -27.62
C VAL A 479 -4.97 13.03 -28.94
N LYS A 480 -4.56 14.23 -29.36
CA LYS A 480 -4.92 14.82 -30.65
C LYS A 480 -4.46 13.95 -31.82
N ALA A 481 -3.26 13.38 -31.76
CA ALA A 481 -2.73 12.46 -32.75
C ALA A 481 -3.51 11.13 -32.84
N LYS A 482 -4.15 10.69 -31.74
CA LYS A 482 -5.09 9.56 -31.74
C LYS A 482 -6.49 9.90 -32.23
N GLY A 483 -6.76 11.15 -32.60
CA GLY A 483 -8.06 11.57 -33.14
C GLY A 483 -9.11 11.88 -32.07
N PHE A 484 -8.70 12.17 -30.84
CA PHE A 484 -9.61 12.52 -29.75
C PHE A 484 -9.48 14.01 -29.36
N PRO A 485 -10.60 14.73 -29.18
CA PRO A 485 -10.58 16.07 -28.58
C PRO A 485 -10.62 15.97 -27.05
N VAL A 486 -9.65 16.56 -26.35
CA VAL A 486 -9.71 16.77 -24.89
C VAL A 486 -10.58 17.98 -24.59
N GLN A 487 -11.61 17.83 -23.75
CA GLN A 487 -12.49 18.94 -23.36
C GLN A 487 -12.03 19.59 -22.06
N LYS A 488 -11.61 18.77 -21.09
CA LYS A 488 -11.28 19.22 -19.74
C LYS A 488 -9.93 18.68 -19.28
N VAL A 489 -9.19 19.54 -18.59
CA VAL A 489 -8.01 19.18 -17.81
C VAL A 489 -8.37 19.31 -16.34
N ILE A 490 -8.30 18.21 -15.60
CA ILE A 490 -8.56 18.19 -14.16
C ILE A 490 -7.22 18.23 -13.44
N LEU A 491 -6.91 19.34 -12.79
CA LEU A 491 -5.67 19.50 -12.02
C LEU A 491 -5.90 19.10 -10.55
N ILE A 492 -5.17 18.08 -10.13
CA ILE A 492 -5.25 17.49 -8.79
C ILE A 492 -3.86 17.48 -8.12
N GLY A 493 -3.78 16.95 -6.90
CA GLY A 493 -2.54 16.83 -6.16
C GLY A 493 -2.14 18.10 -5.39
N GLY A 494 -1.20 17.94 -4.45
CA GLY A 494 -0.75 19.02 -3.56
C GLY A 494 -0.14 20.22 -4.28
N PHE A 495 0.60 20.01 -5.37
CA PHE A 495 1.13 21.09 -6.21
C PHE A 495 0.04 21.73 -7.07
N GLY A 496 -1.02 21.00 -7.41
CA GLY A 496 -2.21 21.50 -8.11
C GLY A 496 -2.93 22.65 -7.37
N GLN A 497 -2.63 22.89 -6.10
CA GLN A 497 -3.11 24.04 -5.32
C GLN A 497 -2.33 25.33 -5.55
N SER A 498 -1.09 25.22 -6.05
CA SER A 498 -0.20 26.36 -6.20
C SER A 498 -0.83 27.42 -7.10
N PRO A 499 -1.07 28.65 -6.61
CA PRO A 499 -1.56 29.76 -7.44
C PRO A 499 -0.67 29.96 -8.67
N ALA A 500 0.65 29.93 -8.48
CA ALA A 500 1.62 30.00 -9.58
C ALA A 500 1.40 28.92 -10.65
N LEU A 501 1.10 27.66 -10.25
CA LEU A 501 0.86 26.58 -11.22
C LEU A 501 -0.47 26.77 -11.94
N ARG A 502 -1.54 27.08 -11.21
CA ARG A 502 -2.86 27.30 -11.80
C ARG A 502 -2.83 28.44 -12.81
N THR A 503 -2.24 29.58 -12.46
CA THR A 503 -2.09 30.71 -13.37
C THR A 503 -1.24 30.36 -14.58
N HIS A 504 -0.11 29.67 -14.39
CA HIS A 504 0.75 29.23 -15.49
C HIS A 504 0.01 28.30 -16.47
N LEU A 505 -0.70 27.28 -15.97
CA LEU A 505 -1.44 26.34 -16.82
C LEU A 505 -2.64 26.98 -17.51
N ARG A 506 -3.34 27.92 -16.87
CA ARG A 506 -4.40 28.70 -17.55
C ARG A 506 -3.85 29.50 -18.72
N ASN A 507 -2.68 30.12 -18.56
CA ASN A 507 -2.03 30.88 -19.64
C ASN A 507 -1.62 29.97 -20.80
N VAL A 508 -1.12 28.76 -20.50
CA VAL A 508 -0.81 27.73 -21.52
C VAL A 508 -2.07 27.29 -22.25
N LEU A 509 -3.12 26.90 -21.51
CA LEU A 509 -4.37 26.41 -22.11
C LEU A 509 -5.12 27.49 -22.89
N ALA A 510 -4.98 28.77 -22.54
CA ALA A 510 -5.53 29.88 -23.32
C ALA A 510 -4.97 29.94 -24.75
N THR A 511 -3.72 29.47 -24.95
CA THR A 511 -3.08 29.38 -26.27
C THR A 511 -3.29 28.04 -26.98
N GLU A 512 -3.79 27.02 -26.28
CA GLU A 512 -4.04 25.69 -26.83
C GLU A 512 -5.49 25.52 -27.31
N ARG A 513 -5.68 24.64 -28.30
CA ARG A 513 -7.01 24.26 -28.80
C ARG A 513 -7.09 22.76 -29.00
N ASN A 514 -8.24 22.17 -28.66
CA ASN A 514 -8.46 20.75 -28.84
C ASN A 514 -8.55 20.38 -30.33
N LEU A 515 -8.78 19.09 -30.63
CA LEU A 515 -8.88 18.61 -32.02
C LEU A 515 -10.00 19.29 -32.82
N LEU A 516 -11.06 19.76 -32.16
CA LEU A 516 -12.22 20.43 -32.76
C LEU A 516 -12.10 21.96 -32.76
N ASP A 517 -10.91 22.50 -32.49
CA ASP A 517 -10.65 23.94 -32.37
C ASP A 517 -11.44 24.64 -31.23
N GLN A 518 -11.76 23.89 -30.18
CA GLN A 518 -12.48 24.41 -29.00
C GLN A 518 -11.52 24.66 -27.84
N GLU A 519 -11.97 25.50 -26.90
CA GLU A 519 -11.28 25.77 -25.64
C GLU A 519 -11.20 24.50 -24.76
N ILE A 520 -10.10 24.38 -24.01
CA ILE A 520 -9.87 23.29 -23.05
C ILE A 520 -10.00 23.87 -21.65
N HIS A 521 -10.98 23.37 -20.89
CA HIS A 521 -11.30 23.93 -19.58
C HIS A 521 -10.38 23.35 -18.50
N LEU A 522 -9.76 24.20 -17.67
CA LEU A 522 -8.98 23.77 -16.51
C LEU A 522 -9.86 23.72 -15.25
N LEU A 523 -10.17 22.51 -14.80
CA LEU A 523 -10.92 22.27 -13.56
C LEU A 523 -9.97 22.09 -12.37
N THR A 524 -10.30 22.70 -11.24
CA THR A 524 -9.52 22.61 -10.00
C THR A 524 -10.43 22.46 -8.79
N SER A 525 -10.10 21.59 -7.84
CA SER A 525 -10.83 21.50 -6.57
C SER A 525 -10.58 22.70 -5.66
N ARG A 526 -11.61 23.04 -4.86
CA ARG A 526 -11.53 24.03 -3.77
C ARG A 526 -10.71 23.51 -2.59
N ALA A 527 -10.71 22.20 -2.35
CA ALA A 527 -9.96 21.54 -1.27
C ALA A 527 -8.93 20.55 -1.84
N ALA A 528 -8.04 21.05 -2.70
CA ALA A 528 -7.16 20.18 -3.48
C ALA A 528 -6.12 19.37 -2.67
N SER A 529 -5.94 19.60 -1.36
CA SER A 529 -5.06 18.77 -0.50
C SER A 529 -5.73 17.48 -0.04
N THR A 530 -7.07 17.47 -0.03
CA THR A 530 -7.90 16.34 0.44
C THR A 530 -8.81 15.81 -0.66
N VAL A 531 -8.69 16.33 -1.89
CA VAL A 531 -9.52 15.98 -3.06
C VAL A 531 -9.58 14.48 -3.32
N VAL A 532 -8.44 13.78 -3.16
CA VAL A 532 -8.36 12.33 -3.33
C VAL A 532 -9.18 11.62 -2.25
N ALA A 533 -8.90 11.87 -0.97
CA ALA A 533 -9.60 11.23 0.14
C ALA A 533 -11.11 11.55 0.12
N ARG A 534 -11.49 12.81 -0.13
CA ARG A 534 -12.89 13.23 -0.20
C ARG A 534 -13.62 12.57 -1.37
N GLY A 535 -12.97 12.53 -2.53
CA GLY A 535 -13.50 11.87 -3.71
C GLY A 535 -13.63 10.36 -3.56
N ALA A 536 -12.74 9.73 -2.79
CA ALA A 536 -12.85 8.32 -2.45
C ALA A 536 -14.11 8.03 -1.60
N ILE A 537 -14.49 8.92 -0.68
CA ILE A 537 -15.76 8.83 0.04
C ILE A 537 -16.95 8.98 -0.90
N VAL A 538 -16.94 10.00 -1.79
CA VAL A 538 -18.00 10.18 -2.80
C VAL A 538 -18.16 8.92 -3.65
N ARG A 539 -17.05 8.28 -3.99
CA ARG A 539 -17.05 7.04 -4.77
C ARG A 539 -17.51 5.83 -3.98
N ALA A 540 -17.25 5.78 -2.69
CA ALA A 540 -17.73 4.73 -1.80
C ALA A 540 -19.23 4.81 -1.53
N PHE A 541 -19.86 6.00 -1.63
CA PHE A 541 -21.32 6.11 -1.56
C PHE A 541 -22.04 5.32 -2.66
N ASN A 542 -21.47 5.26 -3.87
CA ASN A 542 -22.05 4.48 -4.96
C ASN A 542 -20.97 3.76 -5.79
N LYS A 543 -20.83 2.46 -5.56
CA LYS A 543 -19.80 1.61 -6.20
C LYS A 543 -20.25 1.00 -7.54
N ASN A 544 -21.51 1.18 -7.95
CA ASN A 544 -22.11 0.56 -9.15
C ASN A 544 -21.38 0.92 -10.45
N HIS A 545 -21.43 0.06 -11.46
CA HIS A 545 -20.70 0.26 -12.74
C HIS A 545 -19.18 0.33 -12.58
N GLY A 546 -18.63 -0.23 -11.49
CA GLY A 546 -17.19 -0.44 -11.34
C GLY A 546 -16.60 -1.36 -12.42
N PRO A 547 -15.27 -1.52 -12.47
CA PRO A 547 -14.62 -2.52 -13.30
C PRO A 547 -15.16 -3.93 -13.04
N LEU A 548 -15.03 -4.80 -14.05
CA LEU A 548 -15.35 -6.22 -13.92
C LEU A 548 -14.48 -6.89 -12.85
N ARG A 549 -15.05 -7.89 -12.18
CA ARG A 549 -14.41 -8.65 -11.10
C ARG A 549 -13.44 -9.71 -11.63
N THR A 550 -12.51 -9.29 -12.47
CA THR A 550 -11.44 -10.16 -13.01
C THR A 550 -10.20 -10.06 -12.12
N THR A 551 -9.73 -11.18 -11.60
CA THR A 551 -8.57 -11.19 -10.69
C THR A 551 -7.25 -10.99 -11.45
N SER A 552 -6.35 -10.21 -10.87
CA SER A 552 -4.96 -10.04 -11.32
C SER A 552 -3.99 -11.01 -10.64
N CYS A 553 -4.49 -11.85 -9.72
CA CYS A 553 -3.70 -12.81 -8.95
C CYS A 553 -4.28 -14.23 -9.05
N SER A 554 -3.40 -15.22 -8.91
CA SER A 554 -3.75 -16.63 -8.72
C SER A 554 -3.77 -16.96 -7.23
N TYR A 555 -4.63 -17.90 -6.81
CA TYR A 555 -4.75 -18.36 -5.43
C TYR A 555 -4.77 -19.89 -5.36
N GLY A 556 -4.03 -20.44 -4.39
CA GLY A 556 -3.89 -21.89 -4.23
C GLY A 556 -3.51 -22.30 -2.82
N PHE A 557 -3.69 -23.58 -2.51
CA PHE A 557 -3.30 -24.15 -1.22
C PHE A 557 -2.03 -24.99 -1.33
N LEU A 558 -1.17 -24.89 -0.32
CA LEU A 558 0.00 -25.76 -0.17
C LEU A 558 -0.45 -27.18 0.21
N ARG A 559 -0.12 -28.20 -0.57
CA ARG A 559 -0.54 -29.60 -0.37
C ARG A 559 0.62 -30.54 -0.12
N SER A 560 0.29 -31.63 0.57
CA SER A 560 1.03 -32.89 0.53
C SER A 560 0.17 -33.86 -0.26
N GLU A 561 0.65 -34.26 -1.43
CA GLU A 561 -0.13 -35.04 -2.41
C GLU A 561 0.43 -36.45 -2.52
N PRO A 562 -0.41 -37.50 -2.61
CA PRO A 562 0.05 -38.85 -2.93
C PRO A 562 0.86 -38.85 -4.23
N TYR A 563 1.87 -39.73 -4.30
CA TYR A 563 2.74 -39.82 -5.46
C TYR A 563 2.04 -40.46 -6.67
N GLU A 564 1.39 -39.62 -7.47
CA GLU A 564 0.68 -40.00 -8.69
C GLU A 564 1.36 -39.47 -9.98
N PRO A 565 2.47 -40.07 -10.46
CA PRO A 565 3.22 -39.60 -11.64
C PRO A 565 2.51 -39.80 -12.99
N ASP A 566 1.50 -40.67 -13.01
CA ASP A 566 0.68 -40.93 -14.20
C ASP A 566 -0.44 -39.89 -14.34
N GLU A 567 -0.93 -39.34 -13.22
CA GLU A 567 -1.95 -38.29 -13.19
C GLU A 567 -1.32 -36.90 -13.26
N PHE A 568 -0.30 -36.63 -12.44
CA PHE A 568 0.34 -35.33 -12.35
C PHE A 568 1.74 -35.36 -12.97
N ALA A 569 1.91 -34.66 -14.09
CA ALA A 569 3.21 -34.54 -14.73
C ALA A 569 4.28 -33.96 -13.78
N ALA A 570 3.88 -33.06 -12.88
CA ALA A 570 4.73 -32.45 -11.85
C ALA A 570 5.35 -33.47 -10.87
N HIS A 571 4.74 -34.65 -10.72
CA HIS A 571 5.23 -35.69 -9.84
C HIS A 571 6.37 -36.50 -10.48
N ARG A 572 6.47 -36.53 -11.81
CA ARG A 572 7.49 -37.32 -12.51
C ARG A 572 8.90 -36.84 -12.13
N ASN A 573 9.76 -37.80 -11.79
CA ASN A 573 11.14 -37.54 -11.35
C ASN A 573 11.27 -36.65 -10.10
N THR A 574 10.19 -36.45 -9.35
CA THR A 574 10.19 -35.70 -8.09
C THR A 574 10.46 -36.65 -6.92
N ARG A 575 11.36 -36.26 -6.01
CA ARG A 575 11.68 -37.05 -4.81
C ARG A 575 10.45 -37.18 -3.90
N CYS A 576 10.03 -38.38 -3.55
CA CYS A 576 8.96 -38.60 -2.58
C CYS A 576 9.47 -38.65 -1.13
N THR A 577 8.57 -38.38 -0.19
CA THR A 577 8.68 -38.71 1.23
C THR A 577 7.77 -39.91 1.52
N ILE A 578 8.12 -40.72 2.52
CA ILE A 578 7.22 -41.77 3.02
C ILE A 578 6.51 -41.21 4.24
N ASP A 579 5.18 -41.15 4.21
CA ASP A 579 4.41 -40.68 5.35
C ASP A 579 4.55 -41.65 6.53
N LYS A 580 4.69 -41.10 7.73
CA LYS A 580 4.96 -41.88 8.94
C LYS A 580 3.71 -42.57 9.49
N ALA A 581 2.51 -42.10 9.13
CA ALA A 581 1.27 -42.64 9.62
C ALA A 581 0.76 -43.76 8.71
N ASP A 582 0.67 -43.52 7.40
CA ASP A 582 0.11 -44.48 6.45
C ASP A 582 1.16 -45.31 5.69
N GLY A 583 2.43 -44.88 5.65
CA GLY A 583 3.53 -45.56 4.96
C GLY A 583 3.54 -45.42 3.44
N GLU A 584 2.69 -44.56 2.87
CA GLU A 584 2.61 -44.27 1.44
C GLU A 584 3.60 -43.19 1.01
N LYS A 585 3.79 -43.07 -0.31
CA LYS A 585 4.68 -42.06 -0.90
C LYS A 585 3.90 -40.78 -1.16
N TYR A 586 4.39 -39.66 -0.64
CA TYR A 586 3.86 -38.32 -0.87
C TYR A 586 4.90 -37.40 -1.52
N ILE A 587 4.41 -36.35 -2.17
CA ILE A 587 5.18 -35.17 -2.51
C ILE A 587 4.68 -34.04 -1.63
N ASP A 588 5.51 -33.68 -0.65
CA ASP A 588 5.23 -32.57 0.24
C ASP A 588 5.52 -31.21 -0.40
N GLY A 589 4.73 -30.23 0.00
CA GLY A 589 4.93 -28.82 -0.30
C GLY A 589 4.65 -28.45 -1.76
N THR A 590 3.71 -29.13 -2.41
CA THR A 590 3.17 -28.72 -3.71
C THR A 590 2.15 -27.60 -3.54
N ILE A 591 1.81 -26.87 -4.60
CA ILE A 591 0.72 -25.89 -4.56
C ILE A 591 -0.35 -26.32 -5.56
N ASN A 592 -1.59 -26.43 -5.09
CA ASN A 592 -2.75 -26.60 -5.95
C ASN A 592 -3.46 -25.26 -6.13
N TRP A 593 -3.30 -24.66 -7.32
CA TRP A 593 -3.89 -23.38 -7.71
C TRP A 593 -5.34 -23.57 -8.15
N LEU A 594 -6.28 -23.02 -7.39
CA LEU A 594 -7.72 -23.14 -7.64
C LEU A 594 -8.25 -21.97 -8.48
N ILE A 595 -7.67 -20.79 -8.28
CA ILE A 595 -8.01 -19.57 -9.00
C ILE A 595 -6.79 -19.14 -9.80
N GLN A 596 -6.99 -18.81 -11.07
CA GLN A 596 -5.93 -18.31 -11.94
C GLN A 596 -6.09 -16.82 -12.23
N LYS A 597 -4.97 -16.13 -12.44
CA LYS A 597 -4.98 -14.74 -12.92
C LYS A 597 -5.72 -14.63 -14.26
N GLY A 598 -6.59 -13.63 -14.34
CA GLY A 598 -7.46 -13.38 -15.49
C GLY A 598 -8.81 -14.08 -15.39
N GLU A 599 -9.08 -14.83 -14.32
CA GLU A 599 -10.39 -15.45 -14.10
C GLU A 599 -11.39 -14.43 -13.53
N ASP A 600 -12.66 -14.57 -13.94
CA ASP A 600 -13.76 -13.82 -13.35
C ASP A 600 -14.20 -14.44 -12.02
N LEU A 601 -14.26 -13.58 -10.99
CA LEU A 601 -14.61 -13.89 -9.61
C LEU A 601 -15.90 -13.13 -9.21
N PRO A 602 -17.06 -13.56 -9.73
CA PRO A 602 -18.34 -13.04 -9.27
C PRO A 602 -18.54 -13.31 -7.78
N HIS A 603 -19.47 -12.56 -7.19
CA HIS A 603 -19.82 -12.72 -5.78
C HIS A 603 -20.32 -14.16 -5.49
N ASN A 604 -20.03 -14.67 -4.30
CA ASN A 604 -20.40 -16.00 -3.81
C ASN A 604 -19.89 -17.18 -4.67
N LYS A 605 -18.88 -16.98 -5.53
CA LYS A 605 -18.28 -18.09 -6.27
C LYS A 605 -17.47 -18.98 -5.32
N GLU A 606 -17.78 -20.27 -5.30
CA GLU A 606 -17.06 -21.27 -4.51
C GLU A 606 -16.12 -22.11 -5.39
N PHE A 607 -14.94 -22.41 -4.85
CA PHE A 607 -13.98 -23.35 -5.40
C PHE A 607 -13.62 -24.35 -4.31
N SER A 608 -13.88 -25.64 -4.51
CA SER A 608 -13.60 -26.65 -3.48
C SER A 608 -12.70 -27.78 -3.95
N ILE A 609 -11.97 -28.34 -2.99
CA ILE A 609 -11.17 -29.56 -3.13
C ILE A 609 -11.39 -30.46 -1.92
N ILE A 610 -11.30 -31.77 -2.15
CA ILE A 610 -11.27 -32.75 -1.05
C ILE A 610 -9.84 -32.85 -0.52
N VAL A 611 -9.70 -32.80 0.79
CA VAL A 611 -8.41 -32.84 1.48
C VAL A 611 -8.40 -34.01 2.45
N LYS A 612 -7.27 -34.73 2.49
CA LYS A 612 -7.00 -35.83 3.42
C LYS A 612 -5.78 -35.48 4.27
N HIS A 613 -5.91 -35.59 5.59
CA HIS A 613 -4.79 -35.57 6.55
C HIS A 613 -4.68 -36.94 7.23
N THR A 614 -3.45 -37.41 7.43
CA THR A 614 -3.17 -38.68 8.12
C THR A 614 -2.52 -38.42 9.48
N PHE A 615 -2.92 -39.21 10.48
CA PHE A 615 -2.38 -39.13 11.83
C PHE A 615 -2.06 -40.53 12.35
N GLY A 616 -0.93 -40.67 13.05
CA GLY A 616 -0.57 -41.94 13.68
C GLY A 616 -1.61 -42.37 14.73
N ILE A 617 -1.72 -43.67 15.01
CA ILE A 617 -2.75 -44.22 15.91
C ILE A 617 -2.81 -43.57 17.30
N ASN A 618 -1.64 -43.13 17.80
CA ASN A 618 -1.47 -42.52 19.11
C ASN A 618 -1.55 -40.99 19.10
N ALA A 619 -1.99 -40.37 17.99
CA ALA A 619 -2.10 -38.92 17.88
C ALA A 619 -3.10 -38.37 18.92
N ARG A 620 -2.72 -37.29 19.60
CA ARG A 620 -3.54 -36.69 20.67
C ARG A 620 -4.66 -35.81 20.11
N SER A 621 -4.37 -35.02 19.08
CA SER A 621 -5.29 -34.15 18.37
C SER A 621 -5.16 -34.34 16.85
N PHE A 622 -6.19 -33.93 16.11
CA PHE A 622 -6.22 -33.92 14.65
C PHE A 622 -6.24 -32.48 14.13
N GLU A 623 -5.11 -31.79 14.21
CA GLU A 623 -4.97 -30.42 13.72
C GLU A 623 -4.64 -30.42 12.23
N CYS A 624 -5.61 -30.04 11.40
CA CYS A 624 -5.46 -29.94 9.95
C CYS A 624 -5.11 -28.51 9.57
N LYS A 625 -3.84 -28.26 9.22
CA LYS A 625 -3.35 -26.94 8.81
C LYS A 625 -3.40 -26.77 7.30
N GLU A 626 -4.07 -25.70 6.86
CA GLU A 626 -4.25 -25.31 5.46
C GLU A 626 -3.58 -23.97 5.21
N VAL A 627 -2.71 -23.89 4.20
CA VAL A 627 -1.88 -22.71 3.94
C VAL A 627 -2.18 -22.17 2.54
N LEU A 628 -2.66 -20.93 2.49
CA LEU A 628 -3.05 -20.22 1.27
C LEU A 628 -1.85 -19.44 0.70
N TYR A 629 -1.65 -19.56 -0.61
CA TYR A 629 -0.66 -18.82 -1.39
C TYR A 629 -1.34 -17.93 -2.44
N VAL A 630 -0.70 -16.80 -2.75
CA VAL A 630 -1.07 -15.86 -3.81
C VAL A 630 0.10 -15.64 -4.76
N SER A 631 -0.18 -15.34 -6.02
CA SER A 631 0.85 -14.95 -7.00
C SER A 631 0.33 -14.01 -8.08
N ASP A 632 1.21 -13.19 -8.65
CA ASP A 632 0.93 -12.28 -9.77
C ASP A 632 1.00 -12.96 -11.16
N PHE A 633 1.22 -14.27 -11.19
CA PHE A 633 1.39 -15.07 -12.41
C PHE A 633 0.40 -16.23 -12.48
N ASN A 634 0.21 -16.77 -13.68
CA ASN A 634 -0.49 -18.04 -13.88
C ASN A 634 0.46 -19.19 -13.56
N HIS A 635 -0.09 -20.25 -12.97
CA HIS A 635 0.69 -21.37 -12.48
C HIS A 635 0.02 -22.71 -12.80
N GLU A 636 0.84 -23.68 -13.18
CA GLU A 636 0.41 -25.08 -13.18
C GLU A 636 0.44 -25.64 -11.74
N SER A 637 -0.60 -26.38 -11.36
CA SER A 637 -0.72 -27.01 -10.04
C SER A 637 0.26 -28.18 -9.86
N HIS A 638 0.38 -28.65 -8.61
CA HIS A 638 1.10 -29.87 -8.20
C HIS A 638 2.64 -29.77 -8.27
N TYR A 639 3.19 -28.64 -8.70
CA TYR A 639 4.61 -28.35 -8.53
C TYR A 639 4.90 -27.93 -7.09
N ARG A 640 6.10 -28.27 -6.61
CA ARG A 640 6.61 -27.80 -5.30
C ARG A 640 6.68 -26.29 -5.22
N LYS A 641 6.46 -25.71 -4.03
CA LYS A 641 6.60 -24.27 -3.78
C LYS A 641 7.97 -23.72 -4.18
N ALA A 642 9.03 -24.51 -3.98
CA ALA A 642 10.40 -24.13 -4.36
C ALA A 642 10.71 -24.31 -5.87
N HIS A 643 9.79 -24.90 -6.65
CA HIS A 643 9.99 -25.15 -8.07
C HIS A 643 9.88 -23.85 -8.87
N ALA A 644 10.59 -23.76 -10.01
CA ALA A 644 10.57 -22.59 -10.88
C ALA A 644 9.15 -22.24 -11.39
N MET A 645 8.28 -23.25 -11.55
CA MET A 645 6.87 -23.06 -11.94
C MET A 645 6.05 -22.31 -10.90
N ASN A 646 6.50 -22.20 -9.65
CA ASN A 646 5.83 -21.44 -8.58
C ASN A 646 6.61 -20.17 -8.19
N LYS A 647 7.49 -19.68 -9.06
CA LYS A 647 8.20 -18.42 -8.83
C LYS A 647 7.19 -17.27 -8.68
N GLY A 648 7.28 -16.53 -7.58
CA GLY A 648 6.36 -15.44 -7.26
C GLY A 648 5.23 -15.81 -6.29
N ALA A 649 5.14 -17.08 -5.88
CA ALA A 649 4.20 -17.51 -4.85
C ALA A 649 4.58 -16.93 -3.47
N GLU A 650 3.64 -16.20 -2.86
CA GLU A 650 3.77 -15.55 -1.55
C GLU A 650 2.69 -16.10 -0.61
N LEU A 651 3.01 -16.21 0.69
CA LEU A 651 2.06 -16.63 1.70
C LEU A 651 0.94 -15.58 1.84
N ALA A 652 -0.32 -16.01 1.69
CA ALA A 652 -1.49 -15.14 1.82
C ALA A 652 -2.23 -15.34 3.15
N GLY A 653 -2.20 -16.55 3.72
CA GLY A 653 -2.87 -16.86 4.98
C GLY A 653 -2.81 -18.33 5.34
N SER A 654 -3.39 -18.70 6.47
CA SER A 654 -3.57 -20.10 6.86
C SER A 654 -4.75 -20.29 7.81
N ILE A 655 -5.32 -21.49 7.85
CA ILE A 655 -6.25 -21.93 8.88
C ILE A 655 -5.75 -23.23 9.52
N THR A 656 -6.15 -23.47 10.76
CA THR A 656 -5.96 -24.76 11.42
C THR A 656 -7.31 -25.20 11.96
N ALA A 657 -7.83 -26.31 11.44
CA ALA A 657 -9.09 -26.90 11.90
C ALA A 657 -8.79 -28.06 12.85
N ASP A 658 -9.36 -28.01 14.06
CA ASP A 658 -9.29 -29.13 15.01
C ASP A 658 -10.39 -30.15 14.69
N MET A 659 -9.98 -31.25 14.07
CA MET A 659 -10.85 -32.35 13.64
C MET A 659 -10.94 -33.47 14.68
N THR A 660 -10.44 -33.26 15.92
CA THR A 660 -10.40 -34.31 16.96
C THR A 660 -11.79 -34.82 17.34
N PHE A 661 -12.83 -33.99 17.14
CA PHE A 661 -14.23 -34.39 17.36
C PHE A 661 -14.64 -35.61 16.54
N LEU A 662 -14.03 -35.82 15.36
CA LEU A 662 -14.31 -36.99 14.52
C LEU A 662 -14.01 -38.30 15.23
N ARG A 663 -12.90 -38.37 15.98
CA ARG A 663 -12.60 -39.53 16.83
C ARG A 663 -13.50 -39.57 18.05
N ASN A 664 -13.62 -38.45 18.75
CA ASN A 664 -14.28 -38.42 20.07
C ASN A 664 -15.79 -38.71 19.97
N GLU A 665 -16.44 -38.29 18.88
CA GLU A 665 -17.85 -38.55 18.59
C GLU A 665 -18.07 -39.87 17.81
N GLY A 666 -16.99 -40.56 17.41
CA GLY A 666 -17.07 -41.84 16.72
C GLY A 666 -17.45 -41.76 15.23
N HIS A 667 -17.21 -40.62 14.58
CA HIS A 667 -17.50 -40.41 13.15
C HIS A 667 -16.50 -41.10 12.22
N ILE A 668 -15.28 -41.36 12.69
CA ILE A 668 -14.25 -42.09 11.93
C ILE A 668 -13.66 -43.23 12.75
N LEU A 669 -13.13 -44.24 12.05
CA LEU A 669 -12.41 -45.37 12.65
C LEU A 669 -10.97 -45.42 12.12
N PRO A 670 -10.01 -46.00 12.87
CA PRO A 670 -8.68 -46.23 12.37
C PRO A 670 -8.69 -47.16 11.16
N VAL A 671 -8.01 -46.76 10.09
CA VAL A 671 -7.90 -47.52 8.84
C VAL A 671 -6.56 -48.25 8.77
N PRO A 672 -6.51 -49.48 8.21
CA PRO A 672 -5.24 -50.15 7.95
C PRO A 672 -4.46 -49.44 6.80
N PRO A 673 -3.13 -49.59 6.74
CA PRO A 673 -2.34 -49.15 5.58
C PRO A 673 -2.81 -49.81 4.28
N SER A 674 -2.77 -49.07 3.18
CA SER A 674 -3.17 -49.59 1.86
C SER A 674 -2.19 -50.65 1.34
N GLU A 675 -2.58 -51.34 0.27
CA GLU A 675 -1.71 -52.30 -0.43
C GLU A 675 -0.46 -51.67 -1.05
N PHE A 676 -0.48 -50.36 -1.29
CA PHE A 676 0.65 -49.59 -1.85
C PHE A 676 1.57 -49.04 -0.75
N SER A 677 1.18 -49.17 0.52
CA SER A 677 1.98 -48.73 1.66
C SER A 677 3.22 -49.60 1.85
N THR A 678 4.34 -48.96 2.19
CA THR A 678 5.55 -49.65 2.64
C THR A 678 5.39 -50.39 3.96
N TYR A 679 4.31 -50.10 4.71
CA TYR A 679 3.96 -50.75 5.98
C TYR A 679 2.95 -51.89 5.80
N PHE A 680 2.52 -52.18 4.57
CA PHE A 680 1.57 -53.25 4.30
C PHE A 680 2.07 -54.61 4.77
N GLY A 681 1.22 -55.35 5.51
CA GLY A 681 1.53 -56.69 6.00
C GLY A 681 0.89 -57.04 7.34
N PRO A 682 1.21 -58.22 7.91
CA PRO A 682 0.55 -58.73 9.12
C PRO A 682 0.77 -57.91 10.39
N LYS A 683 1.76 -57.02 10.39
CA LYS A 683 2.12 -56.12 11.51
C LYS A 683 1.83 -54.65 11.21
N ALA A 684 1.07 -54.38 10.16
CA ALA A 684 0.68 -53.03 9.77
C ALA A 684 -0.10 -52.37 10.92
N GLN A 685 0.34 -51.18 11.35
CA GLN A 685 -0.39 -50.40 12.34
C GLN A 685 -1.47 -49.58 11.64
N ASN A 686 -2.68 -49.59 12.20
CA ASN A 686 -3.73 -48.70 11.72
C ASN A 686 -3.34 -47.23 11.96
N HIS A 687 -3.93 -46.33 11.19
CA HIS A 687 -3.76 -44.90 11.35
C HIS A 687 -5.12 -44.21 11.24
N TRP A 688 -5.18 -42.93 11.59
CA TRP A 688 -6.36 -42.10 11.40
C TRP A 688 -6.26 -41.37 10.07
N ALA A 689 -7.33 -41.36 9.29
CA ALA A 689 -7.46 -40.56 8.09
C ALA A 689 -8.64 -39.59 8.29
N VAL A 690 -8.36 -38.30 8.16
CA VAL A 690 -9.35 -37.23 8.27
C VAL A 690 -9.54 -36.64 6.89
N THR A 691 -10.73 -36.82 6.33
CA THR A 691 -11.11 -36.30 5.02
C THR A 691 -12.18 -35.23 5.18
N PHE A 692 -11.97 -34.06 4.58
CA PHE A 692 -12.90 -32.94 4.61
C PHE A 692 -12.85 -32.17 3.30
N GLU A 693 -13.85 -31.32 3.07
CA GLU A 693 -13.88 -30.40 1.94
C GLU A 693 -13.22 -29.07 2.33
N LEU A 694 -12.25 -28.61 1.55
CA LEU A 694 -11.68 -27.28 1.70
C LEU A 694 -12.26 -26.37 0.60
N VAL A 695 -12.95 -25.32 1.01
CA VAL A 695 -13.69 -24.42 0.11
C VAL A 695 -13.07 -23.04 0.17
N MET A 696 -12.78 -22.43 -0.99
CA MET A 696 -12.56 -21.00 -1.17
C MET A 696 -13.86 -20.34 -1.62
N ILE A 697 -14.26 -19.24 -1.00
CA ILE A 697 -15.52 -18.53 -1.25
C ILE A 697 -15.16 -17.06 -1.52
N ILE A 698 -15.57 -16.56 -2.68
CA ILE A 698 -15.47 -15.14 -3.00
C ILE A 698 -16.64 -14.41 -2.35
N ASP A 699 -16.38 -13.52 -1.41
CA ASP A 699 -17.37 -12.79 -0.63
C ASP A 699 -17.03 -11.30 -0.69
N GLY A 700 -17.67 -10.54 -1.57
CA GLY A 700 -17.32 -9.14 -1.83
C GLY A 700 -15.85 -9.00 -2.23
N ARG A 701 -15.07 -8.19 -1.50
CA ARG A 701 -13.62 -8.03 -1.73
C ARG A 701 -12.77 -8.92 -0.82
N ASP A 702 -13.37 -9.97 -0.28
CA ASP A 702 -12.75 -10.95 0.59
C ASP A 702 -12.75 -12.35 -0.02
N LEU A 703 -11.71 -13.10 0.28
CA LEU A 703 -11.58 -14.52 0.01
C LEU A 703 -11.68 -15.24 1.34
N ARG A 704 -12.85 -15.81 1.60
CA ARG A 704 -13.06 -16.71 2.74
C ARG A 704 -12.64 -18.11 2.36
N TYR A 705 -12.14 -18.86 3.32
CA TYR A 705 -11.85 -20.27 3.10
C TYR A 705 -12.13 -21.11 4.34
N GLU A 706 -12.74 -22.26 4.12
CA GLU A 706 -13.39 -23.06 5.15
C GLU A 706 -13.01 -24.53 5.00
N ALA A 707 -12.67 -25.16 6.12
CA ALA A 707 -12.64 -26.60 6.24
C ALA A 707 -14.04 -27.07 6.64
N ARG A 708 -14.74 -27.76 5.74
CA ARG A 708 -16.11 -28.24 5.89
C ARG A 708 -16.15 -29.76 6.01
N TRP A 709 -16.80 -30.28 7.05
CA TRP A 709 -17.00 -31.72 7.26
C TRP A 709 -18.48 -32.03 7.55
N PRO A 710 -19.07 -33.09 6.98
CA PRO A 710 -18.45 -34.05 6.08
C PRO A 710 -18.28 -33.51 4.65
N PRO A 711 -17.36 -34.08 3.84
CA PRO A 711 -17.24 -33.69 2.45
C PRO A 711 -18.52 -34.03 1.65
N PRO A 712 -18.86 -33.26 0.61
CA PRO A 712 -20.05 -33.50 -0.18
C PRO A 712 -19.97 -34.86 -0.87
N ASN A 713 -21.12 -35.52 -1.02
CA ASN A 713 -21.27 -36.87 -1.60
C ASN A 713 -20.63 -38.02 -0.80
N SER A 714 -20.06 -37.76 0.38
CA SER A 714 -19.61 -38.81 1.30
C SER A 714 -20.78 -39.57 1.94
N PRO A 715 -20.58 -40.82 2.41
CA PRO A 715 -21.59 -41.54 3.20
C PRO A 715 -22.06 -40.76 4.42
N GLU A 716 -21.15 -40.04 5.08
CA GLU A 716 -21.37 -39.25 6.28
C GLU A 716 -22.29 -38.05 6.00
N ALA A 717 -22.19 -37.44 4.82
CA ALA A 717 -23.05 -36.33 4.39
C ALA A 717 -24.54 -36.71 4.27
N ARG A 718 -24.88 -38.00 4.27
CA ARG A 718 -26.28 -38.46 4.30
C ARG A 718 -26.91 -38.43 5.68
N VAL A 719 -26.07 -38.37 6.72
CA VAL A 719 -26.48 -38.56 8.12
C VAL A 719 -26.18 -37.31 8.96
N HIS A 720 -25.12 -36.57 8.60
CA HIS A 720 -24.65 -35.41 9.34
C HIS A 720 -24.78 -34.12 8.54
N SER A 721 -25.21 -33.04 9.21
CA SER A 721 -25.13 -31.68 8.68
C SER A 721 -23.68 -31.21 8.60
N GLN A 722 -23.36 -30.43 7.57
CA GLN A 722 -22.02 -29.87 7.39
C GLN A 722 -21.66 -28.91 8.53
N ARG A 723 -20.53 -29.18 9.20
CA ARG A 723 -19.88 -28.34 10.22
C ARG A 723 -18.68 -27.64 9.58
N VAL A 724 -18.37 -26.43 10.08
CA VAL A 724 -17.18 -25.65 9.68
C VAL A 724 -16.22 -25.56 10.89
N PRO A 725 -15.42 -26.61 11.16
CA PRO A 725 -14.47 -26.64 12.27
C PRO A 725 -13.31 -25.65 12.15
N GLY A 726 -13.08 -25.05 10.98
CA GLY A 726 -12.09 -23.99 10.81
C GLY A 726 -12.40 -23.11 9.61
N SER A 727 -12.22 -21.81 9.77
CA SER A 727 -12.42 -20.81 8.73
C SER A 727 -11.36 -19.71 8.80
N GLY A 728 -11.09 -19.11 7.65
CA GLY A 728 -10.18 -18.00 7.49
C GLY A 728 -10.66 -17.03 6.44
N GLN A 729 -10.05 -15.85 6.43
CA GLN A 729 -10.35 -14.80 5.47
C GLN A 729 -9.05 -14.09 5.10
N ALA A 730 -8.94 -13.75 3.82
CA ALA A 730 -7.93 -12.84 3.31
C ALA A 730 -8.63 -11.77 2.48
N CYS A 731 -8.28 -10.50 2.69
CA CYS A 731 -8.77 -9.45 1.80
C CYS A 731 -8.12 -9.61 0.42
N ILE A 732 -8.92 -9.55 -0.64
CA ILE A 732 -8.48 -9.66 -2.04
C ILE A 732 -8.78 -8.41 -2.86
N ALA A 733 -9.11 -7.28 -2.20
CA ALA A 733 -9.36 -6.01 -2.87
C ALA A 733 -8.24 -5.62 -3.84
N ALA A 734 -6.97 -5.83 -3.43
CA ALA A 734 -5.79 -5.55 -4.26
C ALA A 734 -5.60 -6.49 -5.47
N ALA A 735 -6.35 -7.59 -5.55
CA ALA A 735 -6.35 -8.47 -6.72
C ALA A 735 -7.29 -7.96 -7.82
N PHE A 736 -8.26 -7.10 -7.49
CA PHE A 736 -9.12 -6.47 -8.47
C PHE A 736 -8.56 -5.13 -8.94
N LYS A 737 -9.03 -4.66 -10.10
CA LYS A 737 -8.73 -3.29 -10.55
C LYS A 737 -9.31 -2.30 -9.53
N PRO A 738 -8.59 -1.22 -9.15
CA PRO A 738 -9.16 -0.19 -8.28
C PRO A 738 -10.50 0.34 -8.82
N GLY A 739 -11.46 0.57 -7.92
CA GLY A 739 -12.84 0.96 -8.23
C GLY A 739 -13.82 -0.21 -8.37
N THR A 740 -13.35 -1.46 -8.24
CA THR A 740 -14.22 -2.66 -8.30
C THR A 740 -15.14 -2.72 -7.08
N ALA A 741 -16.43 -2.92 -7.35
CA ALA A 741 -17.49 -2.97 -6.33
C ALA A 741 -17.36 -4.19 -5.43
#